data_AF-A0A222NP86-F1
#
_entry.id   AF-A0A222NP86-F1
#
_cell.length_a   1.000
_cell.length_b   1.000
_cell.length_c   1.000
_cell.angle_alpha   90.00
_cell.angle_beta   90.00
_cell.angle_gamma   90.00
#
_symmetry.space_group_name_H-M   'P 1'
#
loop_
_entity.id
_entity.type
_entity.pdbx_description
1 polymer ?
#
loop_
_entity_poly.entity_id
_entity_poly.type
_entity_poly.pdbx_seq_one_letter_code
_entity_poly.pdbx_strand_id
1 'polypeptide(L)'
;MAAPASAVPGSAAGLRAGAVRFPVPAGARSWRAAAELPTSRSLLSGRRFPGAVRVGGSGGRVAVRAAGASGEVMIPEGESDGMPVSAGSDDLQLPALDDELSTEVGAEVEIESSGASDVEGVKRVVEELAAEQKPRVVPPTGDGQKIFQMDSMLNGYKYHLEYRYSLYRRLRSDIDQYEGGLETFSRGYEKFGFNHSAEGVTYREWAPGAHSAALVGDFNNWNPNADRMSKNEFGVWEIFLPNNADGSSPIPHGSRVKVRMETPSGIKDSIPAWIKYSVQAAGEIPYNGIYYDPPEEEKYIFKHPQPKRPKSLRIYETHVGMSSTEPKINTYANFRDEVLPRIKKLGYNAVQIMAIQEHAYYGSFGYHVTNFFAPSSRFGTPEDLKSLIDKAHELGLVVLMDVVHSHASNNTLDGLNGFDGTDTHYFHSGSRGHHWMWDSRLFNYGNWEVLRFLLSNARWWLEEYKFDGFRFDGVTSMMYTHHGLQVAFTGNYSEYFGFATDADAVVYLMLVNDLIHGLYPEAITIGEDVSGMPTFALPVQDGGVGFDYRLHMAVPDKWIELLKQSDESWKMGDIVHTLTNRRWSEKCVTYAESHDQALVGDKTIAFWLMDKDMYDFMALDRPATPSIDRGIALHKMIRLITMGLGGEGYLNFMGNEFGHPEWIDFPRAPQVLPNGKFIPGNNNSYDKCRRRFDLGDADYLRYRGMLEFDRAMQSLEEKYGFMTSDHQYISRKHEEDKMIIFEKGDLVFVFNFHWSNSYFDYRVGCLKPGKYKVVLDSDAGLFGGFGRIHHTAEHFTADCSHDNRPYSFSVYSPSRTCVVYAPAE
;
A
#
# COMPACT_ATOMS: atom_id res chain seq x y z
N MET A 1 35.83 19.34 -45.18
CA MET A 1 36.52 20.60 -45.55
C MET A 1 35.67 21.77 -45.09
N ALA A 2 36.36 22.80 -44.59
CA ALA A 2 35.94 24.20 -44.48
C ALA A 2 34.94 24.61 -43.38
N ALA A 3 35.49 25.30 -42.38
CA ALA A 3 34.93 26.50 -41.75
C ALA A 3 35.09 27.72 -42.72
N PRO A 4 34.75 28.97 -42.34
CA PRO A 4 33.57 29.55 -41.69
C PRO A 4 32.98 30.77 -42.46
N ALA A 5 31.99 31.44 -41.86
CA ALA A 5 31.75 32.91 -41.85
C ALA A 5 31.23 33.71 -43.09
N SER A 6 30.08 34.36 -42.86
CA SER A 6 29.69 35.77 -43.13
C SER A 6 29.98 36.48 -44.48
N ALA A 7 28.94 36.99 -45.16
CA ALA A 7 28.58 38.44 -45.23
C ALA A 7 27.70 38.83 -46.46
N VAL A 8 26.51 39.40 -46.20
CA VAL A 8 25.88 40.70 -46.64
C VAL A 8 26.15 41.23 -48.09
N PRO A 9 25.28 42.08 -48.72
CA PRO A 9 23.88 41.92 -49.18
C PRO A 9 23.59 42.54 -50.60
N GLY A 10 22.33 42.47 -51.03
CA GLY A 10 21.68 43.45 -51.92
C GLY A 10 21.62 43.05 -53.41
N SER A 11 20.61 43.42 -54.20
CA SER A 11 19.38 44.21 -54.03
C SER A 11 18.51 44.00 -55.29
N ALA A 12 17.19 44.22 -55.13
CA ALA A 12 16.21 44.66 -56.16
C ALA A 12 15.95 43.78 -57.42
N ALA A 13 14.75 43.67 -58.01
CA ALA A 13 13.39 44.08 -57.69
C ALA A 13 12.44 43.49 -58.77
N GLY A 14 11.17 43.25 -58.39
CA GLY A 14 10.01 43.48 -59.26
C GLY A 14 9.28 42.25 -59.83
N LEU A 15 8.08 41.94 -59.33
CA LEU A 15 6.79 42.45 -59.86
C LEU A 15 5.56 41.83 -59.15
N ARG A 16 4.72 42.75 -58.64
CA ARG A 16 3.25 42.82 -58.41
C ARG A 16 2.35 41.64 -58.80
N ALA A 17 1.12 41.47 -58.30
CA ALA A 17 0.32 41.94 -57.15
C ALA A 17 -1.11 41.38 -57.37
N GLY A 18 -1.83 41.03 -56.31
CA GLY A 18 -3.27 40.76 -56.30
C GLY A 18 -3.78 40.64 -54.87
N ALA A 19 -4.60 41.59 -54.42
CA ALA A 19 -5.08 41.75 -53.05
C ALA A 19 -6.59 42.02 -53.05
N VAL A 20 -7.33 41.54 -52.03
CA VAL A 20 -8.40 42.26 -51.29
C VAL A 20 -8.58 41.61 -49.88
N ARG A 21 -8.79 42.46 -48.87
CA ARG A 21 -8.90 42.28 -47.40
C ARG A 21 -10.34 41.96 -46.93
N PHE A 22 -10.60 41.42 -45.73
CA PHE A 22 -10.70 42.06 -44.37
C PHE A 22 -11.27 41.00 -43.37
N PRO A 23 -11.47 41.26 -42.05
CA PRO A 23 -10.69 41.97 -41.04
C PRO A 23 -10.54 41.21 -39.69
N VAL A 24 -9.62 41.70 -38.85
CA VAL A 24 -9.48 41.44 -37.39
C VAL A 24 -10.28 42.50 -36.60
N PRO A 25 -10.69 42.24 -35.34
CA PRO A 25 -10.71 43.32 -34.36
C PRO A 25 -10.07 42.96 -33.00
N ALA A 26 -9.48 43.99 -32.39
CA ALA A 26 -8.99 44.02 -31.01
C ALA A 26 -9.70 45.14 -30.22
N GLY A 27 -9.92 44.92 -28.92
CA GLY A 27 -9.75 45.97 -27.90
C GLY A 27 -10.99 46.65 -27.26
N ALA A 28 -11.26 46.24 -26.02
CA ALA A 28 -11.66 47.03 -24.83
C ALA A 28 -13.00 47.80 -24.77
N ARG A 29 -13.82 47.52 -23.73
CA ARG A 29 -14.18 48.47 -22.65
C ARG A 29 -15.13 47.88 -21.59
N SER A 30 -14.94 48.39 -20.37
CA SER A 30 -15.68 48.26 -19.12
C SER A 30 -17.20 48.45 -19.22
N TRP A 31 -17.97 47.71 -18.42
CA TRP A 31 -19.31 48.12 -17.97
C TRP A 31 -19.53 47.75 -16.49
N ARG A 32 -19.65 48.79 -15.64
CA ARG A 32 -20.42 48.81 -14.39
C ARG A 32 -21.64 49.71 -14.64
N ALA A 33 -22.84 49.25 -14.29
CA ALA A 33 -24.04 49.99 -13.84
C ALA A 33 -25.25 49.04 -14.03
N ALA A 34 -25.84 48.52 -12.96
CA ALA A 34 -26.97 49.09 -12.23
C ALA A 34 -28.33 48.79 -12.91
N ALA A 35 -29.11 47.91 -12.27
CA ALA A 35 -30.57 47.90 -12.37
C ALA A 35 -31.15 47.57 -10.98
N GLU A 36 -32.11 48.38 -10.59
CA GLU A 36 -32.71 48.55 -9.28
C GLU A 36 -33.92 47.62 -9.04
N LEU A 37 -34.08 47.21 -7.76
CA LEU A 37 -35.34 47.16 -6.96
C LEU A 37 -36.44 46.12 -7.31
N PRO A 38 -37.23 45.60 -6.33
CA PRO A 38 -37.80 46.37 -5.21
C PRO A 38 -37.69 45.81 -3.79
N THR A 39 -37.73 46.83 -2.91
CA THR A 39 -38.05 46.92 -1.49
C THR A 39 -39.15 45.98 -0.98
N SER A 40 -38.90 45.39 0.19
CA SER A 40 -39.92 45.33 1.26
C SER A 40 -39.29 45.77 2.59
N ARG A 41 -39.81 46.88 3.13
CA ARG A 41 -39.48 47.44 4.45
C ARG A 41 -40.27 46.72 5.56
N SER A 42 -39.81 47.00 6.78
CA SER A 42 -40.51 46.94 8.10
C SER A 42 -40.27 45.65 8.89
N LEU A 43 -39.86 45.61 10.16
CA LEU A 43 -39.87 46.59 11.27
C LEU A 43 -38.81 46.25 12.36
N LEU A 44 -38.18 47.32 12.86
CA LEU A 44 -37.79 47.62 14.26
C LEU A 44 -37.67 46.49 15.31
N SER A 45 -36.50 46.39 15.96
CA SER A 45 -36.24 47.04 17.25
C SER A 45 -34.87 46.65 17.81
N GLY A 46 -34.16 47.64 18.34
CA GLY A 46 -32.76 47.49 18.77
C GLY A 46 -32.58 47.00 20.19
N ARG A 47 -31.32 46.75 20.57
CA ARG A 47 -30.77 47.08 21.88
C ARG A 47 -29.24 47.07 21.84
N ARG A 48 -28.70 47.85 22.77
CA ARG A 48 -27.35 48.42 22.86
C ARG A 48 -26.26 47.40 23.26
N PHE A 49 -25.05 47.65 22.75
CA PHE A 49 -23.74 47.32 23.33
C PHE A 49 -23.59 47.85 24.79
N PRO A 50 -22.72 47.30 25.67
CA PRO A 50 -21.25 47.49 25.55
C PRO A 50 -20.34 46.39 26.11
N GLY A 51 -19.05 46.46 25.76
CA GLY A 51 -17.98 45.92 26.62
C GLY A 51 -16.80 45.26 25.90
N ALA A 52 -16.03 46.04 25.12
CA ALA A 52 -14.72 45.60 24.65
C ALA A 52 -13.65 45.89 25.70
N VAL A 53 -12.88 44.87 26.09
CA VAL A 53 -11.59 45.00 26.78
C VAL A 53 -10.50 44.45 25.85
N ARG A 54 -9.49 45.28 25.57
CA ARG A 54 -8.25 44.93 24.83
C ARG A 54 -7.15 44.57 25.83
N VAL A 55 -6.46 43.46 25.60
CA VAL A 55 -4.99 43.24 25.75
C VAL A 55 -4.72 42.02 24.83
N GLY A 56 -3.88 42.00 23.79
CA GLY A 56 -2.49 42.44 23.68
C GLY A 56 -1.62 41.17 23.61
N GLY A 57 -1.31 40.66 22.41
CA GLY A 57 -0.51 39.45 22.20
C GLY A 57 0.21 39.49 20.84
N SER A 58 1.53 39.54 20.91
CA SER A 58 2.52 39.70 19.84
C SER A 58 2.49 38.57 18.80
N GLY A 59 2.51 38.95 17.52
CA GLY A 59 2.59 38.03 16.40
C GLY A 59 4.00 37.48 16.18
N GLY A 60 4.10 36.16 16.10
CA GLY A 60 5.13 35.43 15.35
C GLY A 60 4.45 34.82 14.12
N ARG A 61 4.82 35.29 12.92
CA ARG A 61 4.36 34.71 11.65
C ARG A 61 5.12 33.41 11.40
N VAL A 62 4.42 32.27 11.46
CA VAL A 62 4.87 31.02 10.83
C VAL A 62 4.24 30.99 9.44
N ALA A 63 5.06 31.14 8.40
CA ALA A 63 4.65 30.96 7.01
C ALA A 63 5.03 29.55 6.57
N VAL A 64 4.08 28.62 6.57
CA VAL A 64 4.25 27.32 5.90
C VAL A 64 3.88 27.52 4.43
N ARG A 65 4.86 27.41 3.54
CA ARG A 65 4.65 27.46 2.09
C ARG A 65 4.20 26.10 1.59
N ALA A 66 3.20 26.11 0.71
CA ALA A 66 2.81 24.99 -0.12
C ALA A 66 4.02 24.42 -0.88
N ALA A 67 4.19 23.10 -0.81
CA ALA A 67 5.20 22.38 -1.56
C ALA A 67 4.79 22.33 -3.05
N GLY A 68 5.26 23.30 -3.82
CA GLY A 68 5.38 23.18 -5.27
C GLY A 68 6.79 22.69 -5.58
N ALA A 69 6.93 21.43 -6.01
CA ALA A 69 8.21 20.90 -6.47
C ALA A 69 8.62 21.58 -7.78
N SER A 70 9.50 22.58 -7.68
CA SER A 70 10.35 23.03 -8.79
C SER A 70 11.75 22.48 -8.58
N GLY A 71 11.98 21.25 -9.02
CA GLY A 71 13.31 20.66 -9.14
C GLY A 71 13.72 20.63 -10.60
N GLU A 72 14.80 21.32 -10.94
CA GLU A 72 15.50 21.13 -12.20
C GLU A 72 16.08 19.70 -12.22
N VAL A 73 15.76 18.95 -13.28
CA VAL A 73 16.31 17.63 -13.52
C VAL A 73 17.76 17.82 -13.98
N MET A 74 18.72 17.41 -13.16
CA MET A 74 20.12 17.33 -13.56
C MET A 74 20.31 16.11 -14.45
N ILE A 75 20.52 16.34 -15.75
CA ILE A 75 20.95 15.33 -16.72
C ILE A 75 22.48 15.27 -16.66
N PRO A 76 23.12 14.12 -16.40
CA PRO A 76 24.55 13.96 -16.63
C PRO A 76 24.80 13.89 -18.14
N GLU A 77 25.57 14.84 -18.67
CA GLU A 77 26.13 14.76 -20.02
C GLU A 77 27.17 13.63 -20.06
N GLY A 78 26.83 12.54 -20.76
CA GLY A 78 27.77 11.48 -21.10
C GLY A 78 28.24 11.67 -22.54
N GLU A 79 29.51 12.04 -22.70
CA GLU A 79 30.20 12.06 -23.99
C GLU A 79 30.24 10.66 -24.60
N SER A 80 29.85 10.58 -25.87
CA SER A 80 29.89 9.38 -26.68
C SER A 80 31.20 9.34 -27.47
N ASP A 81 32.10 8.45 -27.07
CA ASP A 81 33.21 8.02 -27.92
C ASP A 81 32.92 6.59 -28.40
N GLY A 82 32.48 6.49 -29.65
CA GLY A 82 32.40 5.23 -30.38
C GLY A 82 33.71 4.96 -31.11
N MET A 83 34.16 3.70 -31.12
CA MET A 83 34.95 3.06 -32.18
C MET A 83 34.97 1.53 -31.95
N PRO A 84 35.26 0.70 -32.97
CA PRO A 84 34.29 -0.25 -33.51
C PRO A 84 34.51 -1.73 -33.14
N VAL A 85 33.45 -2.49 -33.39
CA VAL A 85 33.37 -3.95 -33.40
C VAL A 85 34.34 -4.56 -34.42
N SER A 86 35.09 -5.58 -33.99
CA SER A 86 35.73 -6.56 -34.87
C SER A 86 35.25 -7.96 -34.50
N ALA A 87 34.66 -8.64 -35.49
CA ALA A 87 34.23 -10.02 -35.40
C ALA A 87 35.43 -10.97 -35.43
N GLY A 88 35.41 -11.98 -34.57
CA GLY A 88 36.32 -13.12 -34.60
C GLY A 88 35.57 -14.34 -34.09
N SER A 89 35.21 -15.21 -35.02
CA SER A 89 34.87 -16.61 -34.78
C SER A 89 36.10 -17.34 -34.24
N ASP A 90 35.92 -18.25 -33.28
CA ASP A 90 36.57 -19.56 -33.32
C ASP A 90 35.94 -20.52 -32.29
N ASP A 91 35.69 -21.73 -32.77
CA ASP A 91 35.33 -22.94 -32.06
C ASP A 91 36.31 -23.26 -30.91
N LEU A 92 35.85 -24.02 -29.90
CA LEU A 92 36.59 -25.08 -29.17
C LEU A 92 35.71 -25.59 -28.01
N GLN A 93 35.00 -26.71 -28.20
CA GLN A 93 35.35 -28.05 -27.69
C GLN A 93 35.46 -28.17 -26.16
N LEU A 94 34.41 -28.78 -25.59
CA LEU A 94 34.38 -29.44 -24.29
C LEU A 94 35.29 -30.67 -24.28
N PRO A 95 35.94 -30.98 -23.14
CA PRO A 95 36.25 -32.36 -22.79
C PRO A 95 35.50 -32.80 -21.54
N ALA A 96 34.87 -33.97 -21.66
CA ALA A 96 34.50 -34.83 -20.55
C ALA A 96 35.76 -35.47 -19.95
N LEU A 97 35.77 -35.68 -18.63
CA LEU A 97 36.60 -36.68 -17.97
C LEU A 97 35.83 -37.29 -16.79
N ASP A 98 35.68 -38.60 -16.88
CA ASP A 98 35.19 -39.53 -15.87
C ASP A 98 36.30 -39.88 -14.85
N ASP A 99 35.82 -40.52 -13.78
CA ASP A 99 36.42 -41.56 -12.93
C ASP A 99 37.16 -41.25 -11.62
N GLU A 100 36.46 -41.70 -10.55
CA GLU A 100 36.89 -42.54 -9.43
C GLU A 100 37.90 -42.01 -8.39
N LEU A 101 37.44 -41.91 -7.13
CA LEU A 101 37.89 -42.84 -6.09
C LEU A 101 36.98 -42.85 -4.83
N SER A 102 36.68 -44.07 -4.40
CA SER A 102 35.96 -44.54 -3.22
C SER A 102 36.58 -44.20 -1.85
N THR A 103 35.79 -44.01 -0.79
CA THR A 103 35.58 -45.01 0.31
C THR A 103 34.67 -44.50 1.45
N GLU A 104 33.95 -45.46 2.02
CA GLU A 104 32.82 -45.42 2.95
C GLU A 104 33.17 -45.13 4.43
N VAL A 105 32.20 -44.58 5.19
CA VAL A 105 31.58 -45.11 6.44
C VAL A 105 30.25 -44.33 6.59
N GLY A 106 29.03 -44.84 6.76
CA GLY A 106 28.53 -46.10 7.29
C GLY A 106 27.63 -45.81 8.51
N ALA A 107 26.33 -45.56 8.31
CA ALA A 107 25.30 -45.66 9.35
C ALA A 107 23.91 -45.83 8.70
N GLU A 108 23.46 -47.08 8.60
CA GLU A 108 22.11 -47.47 8.19
C GLU A 108 21.10 -47.24 9.33
N VAL A 109 19.88 -46.83 8.97
CA VAL A 109 18.68 -47.02 9.79
C VAL A 109 17.68 -47.75 8.90
N GLU A 110 17.33 -48.96 9.31
CA GLU A 110 16.31 -49.83 8.70
C GLU A 110 14.92 -49.17 8.79
N ILE A 111 14.17 -49.19 7.68
CA ILE A 111 12.73 -48.93 7.66
C ILE A 111 12.04 -50.25 7.36
N GLU A 112 11.42 -50.84 8.39
CA GLU A 112 10.51 -51.96 8.23
C GLU A 112 9.19 -51.51 7.59
N SER A 113 8.72 -52.34 6.65
CA SER A 113 7.41 -52.26 6.02
C SER A 113 6.31 -52.80 6.94
N SER A 114 5.24 -52.05 7.16
CA SER A 114 3.94 -52.60 7.56
C SER A 114 2.80 -51.85 6.89
N GLY A 115 1.98 -52.58 6.13
CA GLY A 115 0.89 -52.03 5.33
C GLY A 115 -0.41 -51.77 6.08
N ALA A 116 -1.30 -51.08 5.36
CA ALA A 116 -2.75 -51.11 5.46
C ALA A 116 -3.38 -50.87 6.84
N SER A 117 -3.39 -49.61 7.32
CA SER A 117 -4.42 -49.14 8.28
C SER A 117 -4.58 -47.61 8.40
N ASP A 118 -4.30 -46.81 7.35
CA ASP A 118 -4.34 -45.33 7.49
C ASP A 118 -5.49 -44.62 6.77
N VAL A 119 -6.47 -45.36 6.26
CA VAL A 119 -7.67 -44.75 5.66
C VAL A 119 -8.61 -44.16 6.74
N GLU A 120 -8.52 -44.65 7.97
CA GLU A 120 -9.36 -44.25 9.10
C GLU A 120 -8.76 -43.07 9.89
N GLY A 121 -7.42 -42.97 9.95
CA GLY A 121 -6.70 -41.82 10.51
C GLY A 121 -6.88 -40.56 9.64
N VAL A 122 -6.81 -40.70 8.32
CA VAL A 122 -7.07 -39.60 7.38
C VAL A 122 -8.53 -39.17 7.42
N LYS A 123 -9.50 -40.11 7.53
CA LYS A 123 -10.91 -39.76 7.73
C LYS A 123 -11.17 -39.04 9.05
N ARG A 124 -10.49 -39.42 10.13
CA ARG A 124 -10.63 -38.76 11.44
C ARG A 124 -10.06 -37.35 11.44
N VAL A 125 -8.95 -37.12 10.73
CA VAL A 125 -8.37 -35.78 10.53
C VAL A 125 -9.27 -34.93 9.62
N VAL A 126 -9.89 -35.51 8.59
CA VAL A 126 -10.88 -34.81 7.74
C VAL A 126 -12.18 -34.52 8.51
N GLU A 127 -12.62 -35.41 9.41
CA GLU A 127 -13.79 -35.20 10.28
C GLU A 127 -13.49 -34.21 11.44
N GLU A 128 -12.26 -34.16 11.96
CA GLU A 128 -11.81 -33.13 12.92
C GLU A 128 -11.56 -31.77 12.26
N LEU A 129 -11.15 -31.73 10.98
CA LEU A 129 -11.09 -30.49 10.18
C LEU A 129 -12.48 -30.01 9.74
N ALA A 130 -13.44 -30.93 9.61
CA ALA A 130 -14.85 -30.63 9.40
C ALA A 130 -15.61 -30.33 10.71
N ALA A 131 -14.92 -30.31 11.86
CA ALA A 131 -15.54 -30.01 13.15
C ALA A 131 -16.06 -28.57 13.20
N GLU A 132 -17.38 -28.45 13.03
CA GLU A 132 -18.25 -27.33 13.41
C GLU A 132 -17.64 -25.92 13.23
N GLN A 133 -17.47 -25.50 11.96
CA GLN A 133 -17.51 -24.06 11.70
C GLN A 133 -18.89 -23.55 12.09
N LYS A 134 -19.00 -22.94 13.28
CA LYS A 134 -20.19 -22.18 13.66
C LYS A 134 -20.55 -21.27 12.47
N PRO A 135 -21.83 -21.16 12.10
CA PRO A 135 -22.24 -20.27 11.03
C PRO A 135 -21.67 -18.87 11.32
N ARG A 136 -20.87 -18.36 10.39
CA ARG A 136 -20.30 -17.01 10.46
C ARG A 136 -21.45 -16.03 10.33
N VAL A 137 -21.76 -15.31 11.41
CA VAL A 137 -22.87 -14.36 11.45
C VAL A 137 -22.31 -13.01 11.86
N VAL A 138 -22.59 -11.99 11.05
CA VAL A 138 -22.26 -10.61 11.39
C VAL A 138 -23.11 -10.17 12.59
N PRO A 139 -22.50 -9.69 13.69
CA PRO A 139 -23.24 -9.24 14.88
C PRO A 139 -24.28 -8.15 14.58
N PRO A 140 -25.30 -7.98 15.43
CA PRO A 140 -26.23 -6.86 15.31
C PRO A 140 -25.54 -5.52 15.53
N THR A 141 -26.11 -4.44 14.97
CA THR A 141 -25.57 -3.08 15.11
C THR A 141 -25.54 -2.62 16.56
N GLY A 142 -24.47 -1.94 16.98
CA GLY A 142 -24.40 -1.24 18.26
C GLY A 142 -25.24 0.04 18.32
N ASP A 143 -24.99 0.87 19.34
CA ASP A 143 -25.64 2.18 19.52
C ASP A 143 -24.80 3.37 18.99
N GLY A 144 -23.53 3.13 18.69
CA GLY A 144 -22.60 4.13 18.15
C GLY A 144 -22.22 5.24 19.13
N GLN A 145 -22.45 5.07 20.44
CA GLN A 145 -22.32 6.16 21.42
C GLN A 145 -20.98 6.19 22.16
N LYS A 146 -20.24 5.08 22.19
CA LYS A 146 -19.03 4.95 23.02
C LYS A 146 -17.90 5.88 22.60
N ILE A 147 -17.81 6.23 21.31
CA ILE A 147 -16.85 7.24 20.82
C ILE A 147 -16.93 8.58 21.58
N PHE A 148 -18.13 9.02 21.99
CA PHE A 148 -18.31 10.29 22.74
C PHE A 148 -17.80 10.22 24.18
N GLN A 149 -17.68 9.00 24.74
CA GLN A 149 -17.11 8.76 26.06
C GLN A 149 -15.58 8.73 25.99
N MET A 150 -15.03 8.24 24.87
CA MET A 150 -13.59 8.15 24.62
C MET A 150 -12.99 9.52 24.28
N ASP A 151 -13.73 10.37 23.54
CA ASP A 151 -13.31 11.71 23.19
C ASP A 151 -14.47 12.71 23.30
N SER A 152 -14.43 13.53 24.35
CA SER A 152 -15.48 14.50 24.65
C SER A 152 -15.57 15.64 23.64
N MET A 153 -14.52 15.92 22.85
CA MET A 153 -14.53 16.94 21.80
C MET A 153 -15.47 16.59 20.65
N LEU A 154 -15.77 15.29 20.47
CA LEU A 154 -16.72 14.81 19.46
C LEU A 154 -18.16 15.28 19.72
N ASN A 155 -18.51 15.67 20.96
CA ASN A 155 -19.83 16.18 21.28
C ASN A 155 -20.19 17.46 20.49
N GLY A 156 -19.20 18.26 20.10
CA GLY A 156 -19.40 19.42 19.24
C GLY A 156 -19.89 19.07 17.82
N TYR A 157 -19.70 17.82 17.40
CA TYR A 157 -20.03 17.31 16.06
C TYR A 157 -21.04 16.16 16.11
N LYS A 158 -21.76 16.04 17.23
CA LYS A 158 -22.69 14.94 17.51
C LYS A 158 -23.71 14.72 16.40
N TYR A 159 -24.32 15.78 15.88
CA TYR A 159 -25.30 15.68 14.78
C TYR A 159 -24.74 15.01 13.52
N HIS A 160 -23.50 15.35 13.13
CA HIS A 160 -22.85 14.75 11.96
C HIS A 160 -22.57 13.25 12.18
N LEU A 161 -22.02 12.91 13.36
CA LEU A 161 -21.66 11.54 13.72
C LEU A 161 -22.90 10.64 13.90
N GLU A 162 -23.97 11.15 14.53
CA GLU A 162 -25.24 10.45 14.67
C GLU A 162 -25.95 10.28 13.32
N TYR A 163 -25.91 11.31 12.46
CA TYR A 163 -26.42 11.19 11.09
C TYR A 163 -25.71 10.09 10.32
N ARG A 164 -24.37 10.11 10.30
CA ARG A 164 -23.54 9.04 9.71
C ARG A 164 -23.93 7.66 10.23
N TYR A 165 -24.02 7.52 11.55
CA TYR A 165 -24.36 6.24 12.17
C TYR A 165 -25.79 5.78 11.81
N SER A 166 -26.73 6.72 11.72
CA SER A 166 -28.11 6.43 11.30
C SER A 166 -28.18 5.94 9.85
N LEU A 167 -27.34 6.47 8.95
CA LEU A 167 -27.24 6.00 7.57
C LEU A 167 -26.70 4.56 7.50
N TYR A 168 -25.63 4.27 8.24
CA TYR A 168 -25.09 2.90 8.37
C TYR A 168 -26.16 1.93 8.88
N ARG A 169 -26.85 2.26 9.98
CA ARG A 169 -27.88 1.38 10.55
C ARG A 169 -29.05 1.15 9.59
N ARG A 170 -29.49 2.18 8.89
CA ARG A 170 -30.54 2.07 7.86
C ARG A 170 -30.12 1.13 6.75
N LEU A 171 -28.96 1.35 6.13
CA LEU A 171 -28.46 0.49 5.05
C LEU A 171 -28.22 -0.94 5.54
N ARG A 172 -27.65 -1.13 6.73
CA ARG A 172 -27.47 -2.46 7.34
C ARG A 172 -28.80 -3.18 7.49
N SER A 173 -29.83 -2.50 8.00
CA SER A 173 -31.18 -3.03 8.17
C SER A 173 -31.85 -3.35 6.83
N ASP A 174 -31.68 -2.48 5.82
CA ASP A 174 -32.21 -2.73 4.47
C ASP A 174 -31.54 -3.98 3.87
N ILE A 175 -30.22 -4.15 4.02
CA ILE A 175 -29.50 -5.35 3.56
C ILE A 175 -30.00 -6.61 4.30
N ASP A 176 -30.22 -6.53 5.61
CA ASP A 176 -30.80 -7.63 6.38
C ASP A 176 -32.19 -8.02 5.87
N GLN A 177 -33.04 -7.03 5.59
CA GLN A 177 -34.42 -7.24 5.17
C GLN A 177 -34.53 -7.78 3.74
N TYR A 178 -33.78 -7.20 2.79
CA TYR A 178 -34.00 -7.45 1.36
C TYR A 178 -33.00 -8.45 0.75
N GLU A 179 -31.86 -8.70 1.39
CA GLU A 179 -30.78 -9.52 0.82
C GLU A 179 -30.38 -10.70 1.71
N GLY A 180 -31.01 -10.84 2.89
CA GLY A 180 -30.67 -11.89 3.86
C GLY A 180 -29.45 -11.56 4.72
N GLY A 181 -29.04 -10.29 4.76
CA GLY A 181 -27.92 -9.80 5.56
C GLY A 181 -26.59 -9.73 4.83
N LEU A 182 -25.60 -9.12 5.48
CA LEU A 182 -24.27 -8.85 4.90
C LEU A 182 -23.55 -10.11 4.42
N GLU A 183 -23.76 -11.24 5.10
CA GLU A 183 -23.24 -12.55 4.69
C GLU A 183 -23.73 -12.88 3.27
N THR A 184 -25.03 -12.96 3.05
CA THR A 184 -25.59 -13.36 1.75
C THR A 184 -25.39 -12.27 0.69
N PHE A 185 -25.47 -11.00 1.08
CA PHE A 185 -25.27 -9.87 0.16
C PHE A 185 -23.86 -9.82 -0.45
N SER A 186 -22.84 -10.21 0.33
CA SER A 186 -21.43 -10.24 -0.10
C SER A 186 -21.04 -11.48 -0.91
N ARG A 187 -21.97 -12.40 -1.19
CA ARG A 187 -21.76 -13.54 -2.12
C ARG A 187 -22.24 -13.21 -3.53
N GLY A 188 -22.15 -11.93 -3.93
CA GLY A 188 -22.54 -11.47 -5.25
C GLY A 188 -21.82 -12.20 -6.39
N TYR A 189 -20.57 -12.62 -6.17
CA TYR A 189 -19.77 -13.37 -7.14
C TYR A 189 -20.30 -14.80 -7.43
N GLU A 190 -21.22 -15.32 -6.61
CA GLU A 190 -21.92 -16.60 -6.87
C GLU A 190 -23.19 -16.41 -7.71
N LYS A 191 -23.57 -15.15 -7.96
CA LYS A 191 -24.74 -14.77 -8.76
C LYS A 191 -24.33 -14.05 -10.04
N PHE A 192 -23.45 -13.06 -9.93
CA PHE A 192 -22.92 -12.24 -11.00
C PHE A 192 -21.65 -12.85 -11.61
N GLY A 193 -21.32 -12.45 -12.83
CA GLY A 193 -20.26 -13.08 -13.60
C GLY A 193 -20.66 -14.48 -14.04
N PHE A 194 -19.66 -15.33 -14.30
CA PHE A 194 -19.87 -16.70 -14.74
C PHE A 194 -19.96 -17.66 -13.55
N ASN A 195 -21.04 -18.43 -13.52
CA ASN A 195 -21.31 -19.44 -12.50
C ASN A 195 -21.65 -20.76 -13.18
N HIS A 196 -20.87 -21.80 -12.88
CA HIS A 196 -21.03 -23.14 -13.44
C HIS A 196 -21.89 -24.00 -12.50
N SER A 197 -22.85 -24.75 -13.08
CA SER A 197 -23.65 -25.78 -12.42
C SER A 197 -23.56 -27.10 -13.19
N ALA A 198 -24.12 -28.18 -12.65
CA ALA A 198 -24.12 -29.48 -13.31
C ALA A 198 -24.83 -29.48 -14.68
N GLU A 199 -25.71 -28.51 -14.93
CA GLU A 199 -26.52 -28.39 -16.14
C GLU A 199 -25.92 -27.43 -17.19
N GLY A 200 -25.00 -26.55 -16.81
CA GLY A 200 -24.48 -25.51 -17.69
C GLY A 200 -23.86 -24.32 -16.98
N VAL A 201 -23.73 -23.20 -17.70
CA VAL A 201 -23.14 -21.95 -17.20
C VAL A 201 -24.17 -20.83 -17.23
N THR A 202 -24.41 -20.21 -16.07
CA THR A 202 -25.15 -18.95 -15.97
C THR A 202 -24.18 -17.78 -16.01
N TYR A 203 -24.47 -16.79 -16.84
CA TYR A 203 -23.79 -15.51 -16.84
C TYR A 203 -24.78 -14.39 -16.48
N ARG A 204 -24.44 -13.56 -15.48
CA ARG A 204 -25.19 -12.35 -15.12
C ARG A 204 -24.33 -11.11 -15.09
N GLU A 205 -24.89 -10.00 -15.53
CA GLU A 205 -24.21 -8.70 -15.56
C GLU A 205 -25.16 -7.55 -15.26
N TRP A 206 -24.74 -6.60 -14.43
CA TRP A 206 -25.50 -5.38 -14.18
C TRP A 206 -25.11 -4.34 -15.25
N ALA A 207 -26.09 -3.95 -16.08
CA ALA A 207 -25.90 -2.95 -17.14
C ALA A 207 -27.24 -2.26 -17.45
N PRO A 208 -27.74 -1.42 -16.53
CA PRO A 208 -29.06 -0.81 -16.63
C PRO A 208 -29.18 0.16 -17.81
N GLY A 209 -28.08 0.81 -18.23
CA GLY A 209 -28.06 1.68 -19.40
C GLY A 209 -28.16 0.96 -20.74
N ALA A 210 -27.81 -0.33 -20.82
CA ALA A 210 -27.83 -1.07 -22.08
C ALA A 210 -29.26 -1.32 -22.59
N HIS A 211 -29.43 -1.23 -23.91
CA HIS A 211 -30.67 -1.52 -24.64
C HIS A 211 -30.78 -3.01 -24.99
N SER A 212 -29.66 -3.63 -25.37
CA SER A 212 -29.53 -5.07 -25.62
C SER A 212 -28.16 -5.56 -25.17
N ALA A 213 -28.06 -6.83 -24.77
CA ALA A 213 -26.80 -7.47 -24.41
C ALA A 213 -26.74 -8.91 -24.97
N ALA A 214 -25.53 -9.33 -25.36
CA ALA A 214 -25.23 -10.69 -25.78
C ALA A 214 -23.86 -11.10 -25.22
N LEU A 215 -23.74 -12.36 -24.80
CA LEU A 215 -22.46 -12.93 -24.43
C LEU A 215 -21.73 -13.36 -25.71
N VAL A 216 -20.47 -12.96 -25.86
CA VAL A 216 -19.65 -13.29 -27.04
C VAL A 216 -18.29 -13.81 -26.60
N GLY A 217 -17.72 -14.71 -27.38
CA GLY A 217 -16.39 -15.24 -27.12
C GLY A 217 -15.97 -16.28 -28.12
N ASP A 218 -14.84 -16.93 -27.84
CA ASP A 218 -14.32 -17.99 -28.70
C ASP A 218 -15.34 -19.14 -28.87
N PHE A 219 -16.09 -19.46 -27.80
CA PHE A 219 -17.11 -20.53 -27.79
C PHE A 219 -18.26 -20.35 -28.80
N ASN A 220 -18.57 -19.11 -29.22
CA ASN A 220 -19.63 -18.81 -30.18
C ASN A 220 -19.14 -18.07 -31.42
N ASN A 221 -17.84 -18.14 -31.72
CA ASN A 221 -17.19 -17.43 -32.83
C ASN A 221 -17.46 -15.91 -32.81
N TRP A 222 -17.56 -15.33 -31.62
CA TRP A 222 -17.83 -13.90 -31.42
C TRP A 222 -19.13 -13.40 -32.08
N ASN A 223 -20.12 -14.28 -32.27
CA ASN A 223 -21.38 -13.96 -32.92
C ASN A 223 -22.39 -13.36 -31.92
N PRO A 224 -22.73 -12.06 -32.02
CA PRO A 224 -23.61 -11.41 -31.05
C PRO A 224 -25.09 -11.77 -31.20
N ASN A 225 -25.44 -12.57 -32.21
CA ASN A 225 -26.81 -13.06 -32.40
C ASN A 225 -27.02 -14.48 -31.85
N ALA A 226 -25.95 -15.18 -31.45
CA ALA A 226 -26.05 -16.55 -30.94
C ALA A 226 -26.61 -16.57 -29.52
N ASP A 227 -26.02 -15.78 -28.62
CA ASP A 227 -26.24 -15.90 -27.17
C ASP A 227 -26.73 -14.57 -26.57
N ARG A 228 -27.99 -14.22 -26.90
CA ARG A 228 -28.64 -12.99 -26.40
C ARG A 228 -29.12 -13.14 -24.97
N MET A 229 -28.93 -12.09 -24.18
CA MET A 229 -29.30 -12.05 -22.77
C MET A 229 -30.69 -11.44 -22.55
N SER A 230 -31.34 -11.78 -21.44
CA SER A 230 -32.60 -11.19 -20.99
C SER A 230 -32.38 -10.22 -19.82
N LYS A 231 -32.99 -9.04 -19.87
CA LYS A 231 -32.91 -8.01 -18.83
C LYS A 231 -34.06 -8.12 -17.83
N ASN A 232 -33.78 -8.07 -16.53
CA ASN A 232 -34.80 -7.96 -15.49
C ASN A 232 -35.17 -6.49 -15.17
N GLU A 233 -36.10 -6.29 -14.23
CA GLU A 233 -36.59 -4.96 -13.84
C GLU A 233 -35.55 -4.04 -13.18
N PHE A 234 -34.47 -4.62 -12.62
CA PHE A 234 -33.37 -3.89 -12.00
C PHE A 234 -32.20 -3.60 -12.96
N GLY A 235 -32.34 -4.01 -14.22
CA GLY A 235 -31.31 -3.83 -15.25
C GLY A 235 -30.16 -4.82 -15.18
N VAL A 236 -30.37 -5.97 -14.54
CA VAL A 236 -29.47 -7.12 -14.60
C VAL A 236 -29.82 -7.96 -15.83
N TRP A 237 -28.81 -8.25 -16.64
CA TRP A 237 -28.89 -9.13 -17.79
C TRP A 237 -28.47 -10.54 -17.39
N GLU A 238 -29.18 -11.55 -17.88
CA GLU A 238 -28.90 -12.96 -17.62
C GLU A 238 -28.95 -13.80 -18.91
N ILE A 239 -28.10 -14.82 -18.98
CA ILE A 239 -28.22 -15.94 -19.90
C ILE A 239 -27.81 -17.24 -19.20
N PHE A 240 -28.49 -18.33 -19.55
CA PHE A 240 -28.07 -19.69 -19.20
C PHE A 240 -27.69 -20.43 -20.47
N LEU A 241 -26.47 -20.96 -20.49
CA LEU A 241 -25.97 -21.82 -21.55
C LEU A 241 -25.97 -23.26 -21.05
N PRO A 242 -26.77 -24.17 -21.63
CA PRO A 242 -26.75 -25.57 -21.23
C PRO A 242 -25.44 -26.25 -21.67
N ASN A 243 -25.06 -27.32 -20.97
CA ASN A 243 -23.95 -28.17 -21.40
C ASN A 243 -24.14 -28.68 -22.83
N ASN A 244 -23.01 -28.91 -23.50
CA ASN A 244 -22.98 -29.51 -24.82
C ASN A 244 -23.60 -30.92 -24.79
N ALA A 245 -23.94 -31.46 -25.97
CA ALA A 245 -24.58 -32.78 -26.07
C ALA A 245 -23.74 -33.93 -25.49
N ASP A 246 -22.42 -33.76 -25.37
CA ASP A 246 -21.48 -34.69 -24.74
C ASP A 246 -21.30 -34.48 -23.23
N GLY A 247 -22.01 -33.51 -22.65
CA GLY A 247 -21.95 -33.15 -21.23
C GLY A 247 -20.82 -32.16 -20.88
N SER A 248 -20.01 -31.72 -21.84
CA SER A 248 -18.96 -30.72 -21.60
C SER A 248 -19.54 -29.31 -21.40
N SER A 249 -18.77 -28.45 -20.70
CA SER A 249 -19.15 -27.06 -20.48
C SER A 249 -19.35 -26.33 -21.81
N PRO A 250 -20.39 -25.48 -21.95
CA PRO A 250 -20.65 -24.70 -23.17
C PRO A 250 -19.55 -23.66 -23.44
N ILE A 251 -18.80 -23.26 -22.42
CA ILE A 251 -17.65 -22.35 -22.55
C ILE A 251 -16.42 -23.12 -22.07
N PRO A 252 -15.49 -23.50 -22.96
CA PRO A 252 -14.26 -24.17 -22.54
C PRO A 252 -13.41 -23.28 -21.63
N HIS A 253 -12.79 -23.86 -20.59
CA HIS A 253 -11.79 -23.18 -19.75
C HIS A 253 -10.73 -22.49 -20.62
N GLY A 254 -10.35 -21.27 -20.26
CA GLY A 254 -9.35 -20.49 -20.99
C GLY A 254 -9.88 -19.75 -22.22
N SER A 255 -11.16 -19.92 -22.58
CA SER A 255 -11.77 -19.19 -23.69
C SER A 255 -11.83 -17.69 -23.41
N ARG A 256 -11.60 -16.88 -24.44
CA ARG A 256 -11.83 -15.43 -24.36
C ARG A 256 -13.32 -15.14 -24.40
N VAL A 257 -13.75 -14.19 -23.56
CA VAL A 257 -15.15 -13.79 -23.40
C VAL A 257 -15.27 -12.27 -23.25
N LYS A 258 -16.36 -11.72 -23.80
CA LYS A 258 -16.82 -10.34 -23.59
C LYS A 258 -18.35 -10.31 -23.56
N VAL A 259 -18.90 -9.23 -23.03
CA VAL A 259 -20.32 -8.89 -23.22
C VAL A 259 -20.43 -7.81 -24.29
N ARG A 260 -21.14 -8.12 -25.38
CA ARG A 260 -21.51 -7.12 -26.40
C ARG A 260 -22.80 -6.45 -25.99
N MET A 261 -22.79 -5.12 -25.93
CA MET A 261 -23.95 -4.32 -25.56
C MET A 261 -24.24 -3.26 -26.62
N GLU A 262 -25.52 -3.06 -26.91
CA GLU A 262 -26.01 -1.84 -27.53
C GLU A 262 -26.32 -0.84 -26.43
N THR A 263 -25.57 0.26 -26.37
CA THR A 263 -25.65 1.24 -25.30
C THR A 263 -26.07 2.61 -25.84
N PRO A 264 -26.44 3.58 -24.98
CA PRO A 264 -26.73 4.95 -25.41
C PRO A 264 -25.55 5.64 -26.09
N SER A 265 -24.32 5.18 -25.84
CA SER A 265 -23.08 5.67 -26.47
C SER A 265 -22.65 4.84 -27.70
N GLY A 266 -23.47 3.88 -28.14
CA GLY A 266 -23.18 3.00 -29.27
C GLY A 266 -22.92 1.54 -28.87
N ILE A 267 -22.52 0.74 -29.85
CA ILE A 267 -22.19 -0.69 -29.62
C ILE A 267 -20.82 -0.79 -28.96
N LYS A 268 -20.72 -1.60 -27.91
CA LYS A 268 -19.49 -1.80 -27.14
C LYS A 268 -19.32 -3.27 -26.75
N ASP A 269 -18.08 -3.74 -26.80
CA ASP A 269 -17.67 -4.99 -26.16
C ASP A 269 -16.92 -4.66 -24.89
N SER A 270 -17.37 -5.20 -23.76
CA SER A 270 -16.76 -4.99 -22.45
C SER A 270 -16.28 -6.32 -21.86
N ILE A 271 -15.15 -6.29 -21.15
CA ILE A 271 -14.77 -7.39 -20.25
C ILE A 271 -15.80 -7.44 -19.11
N PRO A 272 -16.38 -8.61 -18.77
CA PRO A 272 -17.35 -8.72 -17.68
C PRO A 272 -16.83 -8.12 -16.36
N ALA A 273 -17.67 -7.35 -15.65
CA ALA A 273 -17.25 -6.63 -14.45
C ALA A 273 -16.79 -7.57 -13.31
N TRP A 274 -17.30 -8.80 -13.33
CA TRP A 274 -17.05 -9.88 -12.37
C TRP A 274 -16.12 -10.96 -12.92
N ILE A 275 -15.32 -10.66 -13.95
CA ILE A 275 -14.38 -11.62 -14.52
C ILE A 275 -13.34 -12.06 -13.49
N LYS A 276 -13.05 -13.36 -13.43
CA LYS A 276 -12.09 -13.96 -12.48
C LYS A 276 -10.66 -13.97 -13.00
N TYR A 277 -10.47 -13.77 -14.30
CA TYR A 277 -9.15 -13.70 -14.92
C TYR A 277 -9.20 -12.92 -16.24
N SER A 278 -8.16 -12.16 -16.54
CA SER A 278 -8.06 -11.41 -17.80
C SER A 278 -6.63 -11.34 -18.25
N VAL A 279 -6.37 -11.45 -19.55
CA VAL A 279 -5.02 -11.51 -20.11
C VAL A 279 -4.90 -10.54 -21.28
N GLN A 280 -3.74 -9.90 -21.41
CA GLN A 280 -3.34 -9.18 -22.60
C GLN A 280 -2.56 -10.12 -23.52
N ALA A 281 -3.14 -10.47 -24.67
CA ALA A 281 -2.44 -11.30 -25.65
C ALA A 281 -1.28 -10.54 -26.28
N ALA A 282 -0.22 -11.26 -26.67
CA ALA A 282 0.95 -10.65 -27.30
C ALA A 282 0.56 -9.90 -28.59
N GLY A 283 0.89 -8.61 -28.66
CA GLY A 283 0.57 -7.76 -29.80
C GLY A 283 -0.84 -7.17 -29.80
N GLU A 284 -1.69 -7.51 -28.82
CA GLU A 284 -2.99 -6.86 -28.62
C GLU A 284 -2.84 -5.69 -27.64
N ILE A 285 -3.50 -4.57 -27.95
CA ILE A 285 -3.60 -3.44 -27.02
C ILE A 285 -4.59 -3.77 -25.89
N PRO A 286 -5.86 -4.14 -26.18
CA PRO A 286 -6.81 -4.40 -25.11
C PRO A 286 -6.59 -5.75 -24.44
N TYR A 287 -6.91 -5.83 -23.15
CA TYR A 287 -7.10 -7.09 -22.44
C TYR A 287 -8.34 -7.83 -22.95
N ASN A 288 -8.36 -9.14 -22.69
CA ASN A 288 -9.53 -9.99 -22.87
C ASN A 288 -9.91 -10.63 -21.54
N GLY A 289 -11.22 -10.70 -21.26
CA GLY A 289 -11.73 -11.54 -20.19
C GLY A 289 -11.51 -13.00 -20.55
N ILE A 290 -11.07 -13.81 -19.58
CA ILE A 290 -10.86 -15.24 -19.73
C ILE A 290 -11.87 -15.96 -18.86
N TYR A 291 -12.65 -16.86 -19.46
CA TYR A 291 -13.50 -17.76 -18.69
C TYR A 291 -12.61 -18.74 -17.92
N TYR A 292 -12.50 -18.50 -16.61
CA TYR A 292 -11.59 -19.20 -15.72
C TYR A 292 -12.35 -20.17 -14.82
N ASP A 293 -12.50 -21.40 -15.30
CA ASP A 293 -13.02 -22.54 -14.54
C ASP A 293 -12.13 -23.76 -14.79
N PRO A 294 -10.93 -23.84 -14.18
CA PRO A 294 -9.98 -24.92 -14.46
C PRO A 294 -10.58 -26.29 -14.12
N PRO A 295 -10.15 -27.38 -14.79
CA PRO A 295 -10.51 -28.74 -14.42
C PRO A 295 -10.24 -29.01 -12.93
N GLU A 296 -10.96 -29.95 -12.33
CA GLU A 296 -10.87 -30.23 -10.88
C GLU A 296 -9.46 -30.65 -10.46
N GLU A 297 -8.74 -31.34 -11.34
CA GLU A 297 -7.34 -31.75 -11.16
C GLU A 297 -6.33 -30.58 -11.20
N GLU A 298 -6.71 -29.44 -11.78
CA GLU A 298 -5.87 -28.23 -11.88
C GLU A 298 -6.21 -27.19 -10.80
N LYS A 299 -7.36 -27.32 -10.12
CA LYS A 299 -7.75 -26.45 -9.00
C LYS A 299 -6.81 -26.63 -7.82
N TYR A 300 -6.31 -25.53 -7.31
CA TYR A 300 -5.52 -25.50 -6.11
C TYR A 300 -6.39 -25.76 -4.87
N ILE A 301 -5.94 -26.71 -4.05
CA ILE A 301 -6.53 -27.02 -2.76
C ILE A 301 -5.59 -26.51 -1.67
N PHE A 302 -6.06 -25.57 -0.86
CA PHE A 302 -5.33 -25.07 0.31
C PHE A 302 -5.02 -26.21 1.29
N LYS A 303 -3.77 -26.29 1.72
CA LYS A 303 -3.26 -27.37 2.59
C LYS A 303 -3.00 -26.90 4.01
N HIS A 304 -2.77 -25.60 4.20
CA HIS A 304 -2.37 -25.03 5.48
C HIS A 304 -3.48 -24.12 6.03
N PRO A 305 -3.70 -24.13 7.36
CA PRO A 305 -4.65 -23.21 7.98
C PRO A 305 -4.08 -21.79 8.01
N GLN A 306 -4.98 -20.80 7.95
CA GLN A 306 -4.62 -19.41 8.18
C GLN A 306 -3.95 -19.24 9.56
N PRO A 307 -2.84 -18.49 9.65
CA PRO A 307 -2.18 -18.24 10.93
C PRO A 307 -3.06 -17.36 11.84
N LYS A 308 -2.85 -17.47 13.15
CA LYS A 308 -3.54 -16.62 14.12
C LYS A 308 -3.08 -15.18 13.99
N ARG A 309 -3.98 -14.24 14.29
CA ARG A 309 -3.64 -12.81 14.34
C ARG A 309 -2.48 -12.57 15.31
N PRO A 310 -1.34 -12.00 14.87
CA PRO A 310 -0.23 -11.71 15.76
C PRO A 310 -0.59 -10.54 16.70
N LYS A 311 0.02 -10.52 17.89
CA LYS A 311 -0.19 -9.42 18.85
C LYS A 311 0.28 -8.09 18.30
N SER A 312 1.47 -8.06 17.72
CA SER A 312 2.06 -6.93 17.02
C SER A 312 2.37 -7.29 15.57
N LEU A 313 2.13 -6.35 14.65
CA LEU A 313 2.35 -6.56 13.22
C LEU A 313 3.75 -6.12 12.82
N ARG A 314 4.50 -7.00 12.17
CA ARG A 314 5.78 -6.73 11.52
C ARG A 314 5.60 -7.09 10.05
N ILE A 315 5.24 -6.08 9.27
CA ILE A 315 4.75 -6.19 7.90
C ILE A 315 5.92 -5.99 6.94
N TYR A 316 6.08 -6.91 6.00
CA TYR A 316 6.96 -6.75 4.85
C TYR A 316 6.09 -6.41 3.62
N GLU A 317 6.15 -5.16 3.17
CA GLU A 317 5.40 -4.66 2.01
C GLU A 317 6.10 -5.03 0.70
N THR A 318 5.34 -5.57 -0.24
CA THR A 318 5.86 -6.23 -1.44
C THR A 318 5.05 -5.95 -2.68
N HIS A 319 5.72 -6.06 -3.83
CA HIS A 319 5.11 -6.10 -5.15
C HIS A 319 5.71 -7.27 -5.93
N VAL A 320 4.89 -8.26 -6.29
CA VAL A 320 5.34 -9.52 -6.91
C VAL A 320 6.18 -9.27 -8.16
N GLY A 321 5.68 -8.49 -9.12
CA GLY A 321 6.33 -8.30 -10.42
C GLY A 321 7.75 -7.72 -10.37
N MET A 322 8.15 -7.00 -9.32
CA MET A 322 9.48 -6.37 -9.23
C MET A 322 10.40 -7.05 -8.21
N SER A 323 10.03 -8.24 -7.74
CA SER A 323 10.77 -9.01 -6.73
C SER A 323 11.89 -9.89 -7.29
N SER A 324 12.13 -9.83 -8.60
CA SER A 324 13.24 -10.52 -9.27
C SER A 324 14.54 -9.71 -9.13
N THR A 325 15.68 -10.39 -9.12
CA THR A 325 17.01 -9.77 -9.27
C THR A 325 17.29 -9.37 -10.72
N GLU A 326 16.72 -10.10 -11.68
CA GLU A 326 16.77 -9.78 -13.11
C GLU A 326 15.73 -8.70 -13.46
N PRO A 327 16.00 -7.86 -14.49
CA PRO A 327 15.08 -6.82 -14.95
C PRO A 327 13.93 -7.41 -15.76
N LYS A 328 13.03 -8.13 -15.09
CA LYS A 328 11.85 -8.79 -15.66
C LYS A 328 10.68 -8.74 -14.68
N ILE A 329 9.48 -8.99 -15.20
CA ILE A 329 8.31 -9.23 -14.34
C ILE A 329 8.47 -10.60 -13.68
N ASN A 330 8.51 -10.63 -12.35
CA ASN A 330 8.57 -11.87 -11.58
C ASN A 330 7.19 -12.54 -11.46
N THR A 331 7.19 -13.83 -11.10
CA THR A 331 5.97 -14.64 -11.01
C THR A 331 5.53 -14.89 -9.56
N TYR A 332 4.27 -15.28 -9.37
CA TYR A 332 3.76 -15.75 -8.08
C TYR A 332 4.56 -16.97 -7.59
N ALA A 333 4.90 -17.91 -8.48
CA ALA A 333 5.68 -19.10 -8.13
C ALA A 333 7.09 -18.76 -7.66
N ASN A 334 7.81 -17.87 -8.36
CA ASN A 334 9.14 -17.44 -7.90
C ASN A 334 9.06 -16.66 -6.59
N PHE A 335 8.06 -15.80 -6.41
CA PHE A 335 7.87 -15.08 -5.14
C PHE A 335 7.60 -16.06 -3.99
N ARG A 336 6.75 -17.07 -4.22
CA ARG A 336 6.45 -18.15 -3.28
C ARG A 336 7.72 -18.87 -2.81
N ASP A 337 8.58 -19.25 -3.75
CA ASP A 337 9.70 -20.15 -3.50
C ASP A 337 10.98 -19.41 -3.04
N GLU A 338 11.19 -18.16 -3.47
CA GLU A 338 12.43 -17.43 -3.21
C GLU A 338 12.26 -16.27 -2.21
N VAL A 339 11.12 -15.57 -2.26
CA VAL A 339 10.93 -14.32 -1.51
C VAL A 339 10.27 -14.58 -0.14
N LEU A 340 9.22 -15.41 -0.07
CA LEU A 340 8.58 -15.73 1.22
C LEU A 340 9.55 -16.33 2.26
N PRO A 341 10.44 -17.28 1.91
CA PRO A 341 11.41 -17.81 2.88
C PRO A 341 12.38 -16.74 3.39
N ARG A 342 12.78 -15.79 2.53
CA ARG A 342 13.59 -14.63 2.93
C ARG A 342 12.84 -13.76 3.94
N ILE A 343 11.57 -13.42 3.67
CA ILE A 343 10.75 -12.61 4.58
C ILE A 343 10.64 -13.29 5.95
N LYS A 344 10.36 -14.59 5.97
CA LYS A 344 10.28 -15.38 7.21
C LYS A 344 11.61 -15.37 7.97
N LYS A 345 12.73 -15.58 7.27
CA LYS A 345 14.08 -15.58 7.85
C LYS A 345 14.45 -14.23 8.49
N LEU A 346 13.91 -13.13 7.98
CA LEU A 346 14.11 -11.79 8.53
C LEU A 346 13.30 -11.52 9.81
N GLY A 347 12.32 -12.36 10.14
CA GLY A 347 11.54 -12.25 11.39
C GLY A 347 10.22 -11.46 11.27
N TYR A 348 9.85 -11.06 10.05
CA TYR A 348 8.52 -10.53 9.76
C TYR A 348 7.47 -11.61 9.97
N ASN A 349 6.26 -11.20 10.37
CA ASN A 349 5.13 -12.09 10.62
C ASN A 349 3.92 -11.81 9.72
N ALA A 350 3.99 -10.74 8.92
CA ALA A 350 2.97 -10.39 7.95
C ALA A 350 3.60 -9.94 6.63
N VAL A 351 2.91 -10.20 5.51
CA VAL A 351 3.27 -9.75 4.17
C VAL A 351 2.13 -8.87 3.65
N GLN A 352 2.43 -7.64 3.24
CA GLN A 352 1.48 -6.81 2.47
C GLN A 352 1.81 -6.99 0.99
N ILE A 353 0.86 -7.50 0.20
CA ILE A 353 1.06 -7.71 -1.24
C ILE A 353 0.25 -6.67 -2.01
N MET A 354 1.00 -5.79 -2.70
CA MET A 354 0.47 -4.75 -3.56
C MET A 354 0.15 -5.30 -4.96
N ALA A 355 -0.65 -4.54 -5.71
CA ALA A 355 -0.89 -4.75 -7.15
C ALA A 355 -1.49 -6.12 -7.55
N ILE A 356 -2.29 -6.73 -6.67
CA ILE A 356 -2.97 -8.00 -6.96
C ILE A 356 -4.19 -7.81 -7.86
N GLN A 357 -5.05 -6.82 -7.60
CA GLN A 357 -6.18 -6.55 -8.50
C GLN A 357 -5.66 -6.17 -9.88
N GLU A 358 -6.24 -6.75 -10.93
CA GLU A 358 -5.74 -6.55 -12.29
C GLU A 358 -5.80 -5.07 -12.68
N HIS A 359 -4.71 -4.60 -13.27
CA HIS A 359 -4.49 -3.22 -13.65
C HIS A 359 -3.76 -3.18 -14.99
N ALA A 360 -4.35 -2.58 -16.02
CA ALA A 360 -3.77 -2.61 -17.37
C ALA A 360 -2.46 -1.81 -17.48
N TYR A 361 -2.27 -0.74 -16.70
CA TYR A 361 -1.04 0.06 -16.73
C TYR A 361 -0.10 -0.38 -15.61
N TYR A 362 0.97 -1.10 -15.96
CA TYR A 362 1.93 -1.64 -14.98
C TYR A 362 2.61 -0.53 -14.15
N GLY A 363 2.89 0.62 -14.78
CA GLY A 363 3.45 1.79 -14.09
C GLY A 363 2.48 2.51 -13.13
N SER A 364 1.24 2.05 -13.00
CA SER A 364 0.32 2.50 -11.94
C SER A 364 0.63 1.90 -10.58
N PHE A 365 1.54 0.92 -10.51
CA PHE A 365 1.89 0.21 -9.29
C PHE A 365 0.72 -0.54 -8.64
N GLY A 366 -0.32 -0.85 -9.42
CA GLY A 366 -1.54 -1.51 -8.95
C GLY A 366 -2.71 -0.57 -8.68
N TYR A 367 -2.50 0.74 -8.63
CA TYR A 367 -3.53 1.69 -8.20
C TYR A 367 -4.63 1.93 -9.23
N HIS A 368 -4.36 1.75 -10.53
CA HIS A 368 -5.38 1.90 -11.57
C HIS A 368 -6.03 0.57 -11.95
N VAL A 369 -6.86 0.06 -11.04
CA VAL A 369 -7.57 -1.22 -11.20
C VAL A 369 -8.54 -1.18 -12.38
N THR A 370 -8.52 -2.23 -13.19
CA THR A 370 -9.43 -2.45 -14.32
C THR A 370 -10.42 -3.59 -14.07
N ASN A 371 -9.95 -4.74 -13.56
CA ASN A 371 -10.79 -5.92 -13.31
C ASN A 371 -10.69 -6.35 -11.83
N PHE A 372 -11.67 -5.95 -11.03
CA PHE A 372 -11.57 -5.97 -9.56
C PHE A 372 -11.53 -7.37 -8.94
N PHE A 373 -12.09 -8.38 -9.62
CA PHE A 373 -12.14 -9.77 -9.15
C PHE A 373 -11.02 -10.65 -9.73
N ALA A 374 -10.23 -10.11 -10.67
CA ALA A 374 -9.16 -10.84 -11.33
C ALA A 374 -7.81 -10.56 -10.64
N PRO A 375 -7.04 -11.59 -10.25
CA PRO A 375 -5.65 -11.40 -9.88
C PRO A 375 -4.85 -11.03 -11.14
N SER A 376 -3.82 -10.21 -11.00
CA SER A 376 -3.06 -9.73 -12.16
C SER A 376 -2.39 -10.90 -12.88
N SER A 377 -2.73 -11.05 -14.16
CA SER A 377 -2.23 -12.12 -15.03
C SER A 377 -0.74 -12.02 -15.35
N ARG A 378 -0.13 -10.86 -15.09
CA ARG A 378 1.31 -10.63 -15.31
C ARG A 378 2.19 -11.55 -14.49
N PHE A 379 1.72 -12.00 -13.33
CA PHE A 379 2.52 -12.76 -12.38
C PHE A 379 2.21 -14.26 -12.42
N GLY A 380 1.14 -14.68 -13.11
CA GLY A 380 0.70 -16.06 -13.18
C GLY A 380 -0.81 -16.18 -13.11
N THR A 381 -1.28 -17.40 -12.86
CA THR A 381 -2.70 -17.75 -12.80
C THR A 381 -3.29 -17.51 -11.40
N PRO A 382 -4.64 -17.49 -11.28
CA PRO A 382 -5.32 -17.56 -9.99
C PRO A 382 -4.84 -18.69 -9.08
N GLU A 383 -4.57 -19.89 -9.63
CA GLU A 383 -4.09 -21.03 -8.84
C GLU A 383 -2.65 -20.81 -8.33
N ASP A 384 -1.79 -20.13 -9.08
CA ASP A 384 -0.45 -19.75 -8.63
C ASP A 384 -0.51 -18.78 -7.43
N LEU A 385 -1.46 -17.84 -7.45
CA LEU A 385 -1.68 -16.93 -6.32
C LEU A 385 -2.16 -17.71 -5.08
N LYS A 386 -3.13 -18.62 -5.23
CA LYS A 386 -3.56 -19.49 -4.10
C LYS A 386 -2.39 -20.27 -3.51
N SER A 387 -1.52 -20.83 -4.36
CA SER A 387 -0.31 -21.53 -3.93
C SER A 387 0.68 -20.62 -3.18
N LEU A 388 0.83 -19.37 -3.59
CA LEU A 388 1.64 -18.37 -2.88
C LEU A 388 1.09 -18.12 -1.48
N ILE A 389 -0.21 -17.84 -1.36
CA ILE A 389 -0.85 -17.56 -0.06
C ILE A 389 -0.74 -18.77 0.87
N ASP A 390 -1.03 -19.97 0.37
CA ASP A 390 -0.93 -21.21 1.16
C ASP A 390 0.50 -21.48 1.65
N LYS A 391 1.52 -21.14 0.85
CA LYS A 391 2.92 -21.23 1.29
C LYS A 391 3.27 -20.20 2.37
N ALA A 392 2.72 -18.99 2.28
CA ALA A 392 2.90 -17.99 3.33
C ALA A 392 2.28 -18.48 4.66
N HIS A 393 1.11 -19.12 4.61
CA HIS A 393 0.47 -19.75 5.75
C HIS A 393 1.28 -20.92 6.32
N GLU A 394 1.87 -21.78 5.47
CA GLU A 394 2.83 -22.81 5.91
C GLU A 394 3.99 -22.22 6.72
N LEU A 395 4.48 -21.05 6.31
CA LEU A 395 5.56 -20.32 7.00
C LEU A 395 5.05 -19.54 8.24
N GLY A 396 3.76 -19.58 8.53
CA GLY A 396 3.12 -18.82 9.62
C GLY A 396 3.14 -17.31 9.40
N LEU A 397 3.05 -16.86 8.14
CA LEU A 397 2.95 -15.45 7.75
C LEU A 397 1.50 -15.11 7.44
N VAL A 398 0.98 -14.08 8.09
CA VAL A 398 -0.29 -13.42 7.70
C VAL A 398 -0.08 -12.73 6.36
N VAL A 399 -1.02 -12.83 5.43
CA VAL A 399 -0.97 -12.14 4.13
C VAL A 399 -2.10 -11.13 4.00
N LEU A 400 -1.73 -9.87 3.85
CA LEU A 400 -2.64 -8.76 3.62
C LEU A 400 -2.57 -8.35 2.15
N MET A 401 -3.73 -8.00 1.58
CA MET A 401 -3.83 -7.52 0.20
C MET A 401 -4.13 -6.03 0.15
N ASP A 402 -3.55 -5.32 -0.83
CA ASP A 402 -4.01 -3.98 -1.19
C ASP A 402 -5.37 -4.08 -1.90
N VAL A 403 -6.34 -3.34 -1.38
CA VAL A 403 -7.68 -3.18 -1.95
C VAL A 403 -7.86 -1.73 -2.35
N VAL A 404 -8.00 -1.52 -3.66
CA VAL A 404 -8.15 -0.18 -4.25
C VAL A 404 -9.63 0.06 -4.56
N HIS A 405 -10.40 0.37 -3.52
CA HIS A 405 -11.82 0.74 -3.66
C HIS A 405 -12.05 2.25 -3.69
N SER A 406 -10.99 3.06 -3.65
CA SER A 406 -11.09 4.51 -3.69
C SER A 406 -11.47 5.07 -5.05
N HIS A 407 -11.06 4.39 -6.13
CA HIS A 407 -11.29 4.78 -7.51
C HIS A 407 -11.14 3.58 -8.44
N ALA A 408 -11.42 3.78 -9.73
CA ALA A 408 -11.14 2.83 -10.80
C ALA A 408 -10.39 3.52 -11.95
N SER A 409 -9.67 2.74 -12.75
CA SER A 409 -9.06 3.21 -14.00
C SER A 409 -10.11 3.88 -14.90
N ASN A 410 -9.69 4.92 -15.64
CA ASN A 410 -10.51 5.54 -16.68
C ASN A 410 -10.55 4.72 -18.00
N ASN A 411 -9.92 3.54 -18.05
CA ASN A 411 -9.93 2.67 -19.22
C ASN A 411 -11.35 2.19 -19.56
N THR A 412 -11.79 2.47 -20.80
CA THR A 412 -13.12 2.09 -21.29
C THR A 412 -13.15 0.75 -22.02
N LEU A 413 -12.03 0.32 -22.61
CA LEU A 413 -11.96 -0.94 -23.37
C LEU A 413 -11.85 -2.17 -22.45
N ASP A 414 -11.09 -2.01 -21.36
CA ASP A 414 -10.63 -3.14 -20.54
C ASP A 414 -10.99 -3.00 -19.06
N GLY A 415 -11.73 -1.95 -18.70
CA GLY A 415 -12.10 -1.64 -17.32
C GLY A 415 -13.55 -1.23 -17.18
N LEU A 416 -13.95 -0.89 -15.95
CA LEU A 416 -15.33 -0.55 -15.60
C LEU A 416 -15.83 0.78 -16.19
N ASN A 417 -14.95 1.63 -16.72
CA ASN A 417 -15.36 2.96 -17.20
C ASN A 417 -16.28 2.86 -18.42
N GLY A 418 -17.41 3.58 -18.37
CA GLY A 418 -18.39 3.59 -19.45
C GLY A 418 -18.93 2.20 -19.79
N PHE A 419 -19.02 1.31 -18.81
CA PHE A 419 -19.35 -0.11 -18.99
C PHE A 419 -20.64 -0.31 -19.78
N ASP A 420 -21.74 0.30 -19.34
CA ASP A 420 -23.06 0.24 -19.97
C ASP A 420 -23.33 1.43 -20.94
N GLY A 421 -22.26 2.13 -21.33
CA GLY A 421 -22.31 3.32 -22.18
C GLY A 421 -22.76 4.60 -21.47
N THR A 422 -22.95 4.60 -20.16
CA THR A 422 -23.23 5.81 -19.36
C THR A 422 -22.01 6.23 -18.54
N ASP A 423 -21.99 7.47 -18.04
CA ASP A 423 -21.00 7.92 -17.07
C ASP A 423 -21.43 7.66 -15.61
N THR A 424 -22.66 7.21 -15.35
CA THR A 424 -23.26 7.11 -14.00
C THR A 424 -23.32 5.71 -13.40
N HIS A 425 -22.99 4.66 -14.15
CA HIS A 425 -23.17 3.26 -13.78
C HIS A 425 -22.61 2.88 -12.38
N TYR A 426 -21.32 2.50 -12.31
CA TYR A 426 -20.63 2.26 -11.05
C TYR A 426 -20.18 3.57 -10.37
N PHE A 427 -20.25 4.69 -11.08
CA PHE A 427 -19.55 5.93 -10.74
C PHE A 427 -20.51 7.11 -10.63
N HIS A 428 -20.10 8.19 -9.96
CA HIS A 428 -20.84 9.45 -10.08
C HIS A 428 -20.72 10.03 -11.50
N SER A 429 -21.67 10.91 -11.88
CA SER A 429 -21.60 11.69 -13.13
C SER A 429 -20.69 12.90 -12.99
N GLY A 430 -20.19 13.40 -14.13
CA GLY A 430 -19.52 14.69 -14.24
C GLY A 430 -18.30 14.81 -13.33
N SER A 431 -18.07 16.00 -12.77
CA SER A 431 -16.88 16.26 -11.95
C SER A 431 -16.85 15.49 -10.64
N ARG A 432 -18.00 15.11 -10.06
CA ARG A 432 -18.04 14.27 -8.85
C ARG A 432 -17.56 12.84 -9.14
N GLY A 433 -17.70 12.39 -10.38
CA GLY A 433 -17.28 11.07 -10.84
C GLY A 433 -15.85 10.96 -11.32
N HIS A 434 -15.04 12.02 -11.21
CA HIS A 434 -13.71 12.09 -11.79
C HIS A 434 -12.69 12.68 -10.82
N HIS A 435 -11.62 11.91 -10.58
CA HIS A 435 -10.50 12.35 -9.76
C HIS A 435 -9.42 12.98 -10.64
N TRP A 436 -9.46 14.31 -10.78
CA TRP A 436 -8.63 15.03 -11.75
C TRP A 436 -7.11 14.86 -11.57
N MET A 437 -6.63 14.66 -10.34
CA MET A 437 -5.19 14.48 -10.06
C MET A 437 -4.71 13.07 -10.42
N TRP A 438 -5.60 12.07 -10.36
CA TRP A 438 -5.29 10.66 -10.65
C TRP A 438 -5.85 10.22 -12.01
N ASP A 439 -6.46 11.13 -12.77
CA ASP A 439 -7.15 10.84 -14.03
C ASP A 439 -8.03 9.56 -13.97
N SER A 440 -8.87 9.47 -12.94
CA SER A 440 -9.59 8.22 -12.60
C SER A 440 -11.09 8.42 -12.39
N ARG A 441 -11.84 7.33 -12.27
CA ARG A 441 -13.29 7.33 -11.99
C ARG A 441 -13.58 7.10 -10.50
N LEU A 442 -14.59 7.78 -9.96
CA LEU A 442 -14.97 7.72 -8.53
C LEU A 442 -16.32 7.01 -8.35
N PHE A 443 -16.33 5.99 -7.49
CA PHE A 443 -17.50 5.17 -7.21
C PHE A 443 -18.66 5.97 -6.63
N ASN A 444 -19.88 5.55 -6.96
CA ASN A 444 -21.08 6.01 -6.28
C ASN A 444 -21.43 5.03 -5.14
N TYR A 445 -20.80 5.22 -3.98
CA TYR A 445 -20.93 4.32 -2.82
C TYR A 445 -22.36 4.20 -2.26
N GLY A 446 -23.24 5.16 -2.56
CA GLY A 446 -24.64 5.12 -2.17
C GLY A 446 -25.52 4.21 -3.05
N ASN A 447 -25.00 3.68 -4.16
CA ASN A 447 -25.73 2.80 -5.06
C ASN A 447 -25.71 1.34 -4.56
N TRP A 448 -26.87 0.68 -4.57
CA TRP A 448 -27.05 -0.69 -4.08
C TRP A 448 -26.15 -1.73 -4.76
N GLU A 449 -26.05 -1.68 -6.09
CA GLU A 449 -25.23 -2.65 -6.83
C GLU A 449 -23.74 -2.32 -6.75
N VAL A 450 -23.36 -1.05 -6.50
CA VAL A 450 -21.98 -0.68 -6.16
C VAL A 450 -21.59 -1.23 -4.79
N LEU A 451 -22.48 -1.13 -3.79
CA LEU A 451 -22.29 -1.77 -2.49
C LEU A 451 -22.14 -3.29 -2.64
N ARG A 452 -23.02 -3.94 -3.41
CA ARG A 452 -22.93 -5.38 -3.69
C ARG A 452 -21.59 -5.73 -4.32
N PHE A 453 -21.16 -4.99 -5.34
CA PHE A 453 -19.90 -5.20 -6.05
C PHE A 453 -18.70 -5.12 -5.10
N LEU A 454 -18.55 -4.02 -4.36
CA LEU A 454 -17.38 -3.77 -3.52
C LEU A 454 -17.36 -4.64 -2.25
N LEU A 455 -18.52 -4.89 -1.62
CA LEU A 455 -18.61 -5.81 -0.46
C LEU A 455 -18.34 -7.25 -0.89
N SER A 456 -18.85 -7.65 -2.06
CA SER A 456 -18.55 -8.99 -2.61
C SER A 456 -17.10 -9.11 -3.03
N ASN A 457 -16.46 -8.02 -3.48
CA ASN A 457 -15.05 -8.03 -3.79
C ASN A 457 -14.19 -8.26 -2.54
N ALA A 458 -14.48 -7.57 -1.45
CA ALA A 458 -13.79 -7.80 -0.18
C ALA A 458 -13.96 -9.26 0.30
N ARG A 459 -15.17 -9.83 0.20
CA ARG A 459 -15.38 -11.24 0.55
C ARG A 459 -14.68 -12.20 -0.42
N TRP A 460 -14.68 -11.92 -1.71
CA TRP A 460 -14.04 -12.75 -2.73
C TRP A 460 -12.57 -13.03 -2.40
N TRP A 461 -11.82 -11.99 -2.05
CA TRP A 461 -10.40 -12.16 -1.71
C TRP A 461 -10.16 -12.91 -0.39
N LEU A 462 -11.03 -12.74 0.61
CA LEU A 462 -10.95 -13.51 1.87
C LEU A 462 -11.36 -14.98 1.68
N GLU A 463 -12.38 -15.24 0.86
CA GLU A 463 -12.96 -16.57 0.71
C GLU A 463 -12.20 -17.43 -0.32
N GLU A 464 -11.94 -16.90 -1.51
CA GLU A 464 -11.34 -17.65 -2.63
C GLU A 464 -9.82 -17.82 -2.45
N TYR A 465 -9.14 -16.75 -2.01
CA TYR A 465 -7.68 -16.69 -1.94
C TYR A 465 -7.12 -16.78 -0.52
N LYS A 466 -8.00 -16.78 0.50
CA LYS A 466 -7.63 -16.90 1.92
C LYS A 466 -6.68 -15.80 2.40
N PHE A 467 -6.78 -14.59 1.85
CA PHE A 467 -6.11 -13.44 2.46
C PHE A 467 -6.56 -13.27 3.92
N ASP A 468 -5.66 -12.78 4.76
CA ASP A 468 -5.88 -12.61 6.20
C ASP A 468 -6.32 -11.18 6.55
N GLY A 469 -6.64 -10.37 5.54
CA GLY A 469 -7.03 -8.99 5.69
C GLY A 469 -6.56 -8.10 4.55
N PHE A 470 -6.71 -6.80 4.75
CA PHE A 470 -6.52 -5.80 3.70
C PHE A 470 -5.83 -4.54 4.20
N ARG A 471 -5.10 -3.89 3.28
CA ARG A 471 -4.91 -2.44 3.31
C ARG A 471 -5.89 -1.81 2.32
N PHE A 472 -6.69 -0.86 2.78
CA PHE A 472 -7.54 -0.04 1.91
C PHE A 472 -6.75 1.22 1.52
N ASP A 473 -6.56 1.41 0.21
CA ASP A 473 -5.74 2.48 -0.32
C ASP A 473 -6.56 3.71 -0.72
N GLY A 474 -5.98 4.89 -0.55
CA GLY A 474 -6.60 6.17 -0.89
C GLY A 474 -7.82 6.51 -0.04
N VAL A 475 -7.87 6.09 1.23
CA VAL A 475 -9.06 6.28 2.09
C VAL A 475 -9.33 7.76 2.34
N THR A 476 -8.31 8.61 2.42
CA THR A 476 -8.51 10.07 2.47
C THR A 476 -9.28 10.58 1.25
N SER A 477 -9.02 10.03 0.05
CA SER A 477 -9.73 10.41 -1.17
C SER A 477 -11.21 10.02 -1.12
N MET A 478 -11.52 8.88 -0.47
CA MET A 478 -12.89 8.42 -0.27
C MET A 478 -13.66 9.29 0.72
N MET A 479 -13.07 9.60 1.88
CA MET A 479 -13.78 10.21 3.00
C MET A 479 -14.14 11.68 2.77
N TYR A 480 -13.51 12.36 1.82
CA TYR A 480 -13.71 13.78 1.57
C TYR A 480 -14.00 14.08 0.12
N THR A 481 -14.98 14.94 -0.13
CA THR A 481 -15.36 15.42 -1.46
C THR A 481 -14.26 16.24 -2.17
N HIS A 482 -13.31 16.78 -1.41
CA HIS A 482 -12.09 17.42 -1.94
C HIS A 482 -10.89 16.46 -2.01
N HIS A 483 -11.07 15.20 -1.61
CA HIS A 483 -10.07 14.12 -1.70
C HIS A 483 -8.76 14.37 -0.93
N GLY A 484 -8.78 15.25 0.07
CA GLY A 484 -7.56 15.74 0.74
C GLY A 484 -6.65 16.62 -0.14
N LEU A 485 -7.03 16.91 -1.39
CA LEU A 485 -6.23 17.72 -2.31
C LEU A 485 -6.27 19.19 -1.92
N GLN A 486 -5.10 19.81 -1.81
CA GLN A 486 -4.94 21.24 -1.47
C GLN A 486 -5.60 21.63 -0.13
N VAL A 487 -5.78 20.66 0.78
CA VAL A 487 -6.32 20.87 2.12
C VAL A 487 -5.24 20.50 3.13
N ALA A 488 -5.06 21.33 4.14
CA ALA A 488 -4.25 21.02 5.30
C ALA A 488 -5.15 20.53 6.43
N PHE A 489 -4.76 19.44 7.09
CA PHE A 489 -5.43 18.94 8.29
C PHE A 489 -4.62 19.39 9.52
N THR A 490 -5.16 20.35 10.25
CA THR A 490 -4.50 20.97 11.41
C THR A 490 -4.80 20.23 12.72
N GLY A 491 -5.71 19.26 12.68
CA GLY A 491 -6.27 18.61 13.86
C GLY A 491 -7.54 19.30 14.38
N ASN A 492 -8.03 20.35 13.72
CA ASN A 492 -9.32 20.95 14.04
C ASN A 492 -10.46 20.04 13.54
N TYR A 493 -11.36 19.65 14.44
CA TYR A 493 -12.39 18.66 14.14
C TYR A 493 -13.40 19.11 13.07
N SER A 494 -13.51 20.41 12.81
CA SER A 494 -14.36 20.93 11.72
C SER A 494 -13.85 20.57 10.33
N GLU A 495 -12.57 20.21 10.21
CA GLU A 495 -11.96 19.75 8.96
C GLU A 495 -12.37 18.30 8.64
N TYR A 496 -12.68 17.50 9.67
CA TYR A 496 -13.05 16.09 9.53
C TYR A 496 -14.55 15.86 9.49
N PHE A 497 -15.34 16.70 10.16
CA PHE A 497 -16.77 16.52 10.36
C PHE A 497 -17.55 17.73 9.84
N GLY A 498 -18.14 17.58 8.65
CA GLY A 498 -18.94 18.62 8.03
C GLY A 498 -19.41 18.24 6.64
N PHE A 499 -19.86 19.22 5.86
CA PHE A 499 -20.36 18.97 4.50
C PHE A 499 -19.30 18.48 3.51
N ALA A 500 -18.02 18.65 3.84
CA ALA A 500 -16.93 18.15 3.02
C ALA A 500 -16.75 16.63 3.13
N THR A 501 -17.20 16.02 4.24
CA THR A 501 -17.14 14.59 4.47
C THR A 501 -18.12 13.86 3.56
N ASP A 502 -17.66 12.89 2.78
CA ASP A 502 -18.53 12.04 1.97
C ASP A 502 -19.13 10.93 2.86
N ALA A 503 -20.38 11.13 3.27
CA ALA A 503 -21.07 10.20 4.16
C ALA A 503 -21.31 8.82 3.51
N ASP A 504 -21.53 8.76 2.20
CA ASP A 504 -21.78 7.49 1.50
C ASP A 504 -20.51 6.63 1.51
N ALA A 505 -19.36 7.25 1.23
CA ALA A 505 -18.06 6.58 1.27
C ALA A 505 -17.70 6.09 2.67
N VAL A 506 -17.89 6.93 3.70
CA VAL A 506 -17.60 6.51 5.08
C VAL A 506 -18.54 5.38 5.54
N VAL A 507 -19.82 5.42 5.14
CA VAL A 507 -20.76 4.33 5.47
C VAL A 507 -20.42 3.04 4.73
N TYR A 508 -19.94 3.11 3.48
CA TYR A 508 -19.37 1.94 2.80
C TYR A 508 -18.19 1.34 3.60
N LEU A 509 -17.26 2.18 4.06
CA LEU A 509 -16.13 1.74 4.89
C LEU A 509 -16.58 1.11 6.22
N MET A 510 -17.65 1.62 6.83
CA MET A 510 -18.26 1.01 8.02
C MET A 510 -18.87 -0.36 7.68
N LEU A 511 -19.61 -0.48 6.58
CA LEU A 511 -20.25 -1.73 6.16
C LEU A 511 -19.23 -2.80 5.81
N VAL A 512 -18.14 -2.45 5.12
CA VAL A 512 -17.11 -3.43 4.75
C VAL A 512 -16.31 -3.89 5.96
N ASN A 513 -15.99 -3.01 6.93
CA ASN A 513 -15.35 -3.43 8.17
C ASN A 513 -16.30 -4.28 9.05
N ASP A 514 -17.59 -3.95 9.12
CA ASP A 514 -18.59 -4.75 9.84
C ASP A 514 -18.76 -6.14 9.21
N LEU A 515 -18.75 -6.22 7.88
CA LEU A 515 -18.73 -7.48 7.13
C LEU A 515 -17.47 -8.31 7.44
N ILE A 516 -16.28 -7.71 7.27
CA ILE A 516 -15.00 -8.39 7.43
C ILE A 516 -14.86 -8.92 8.85
N HIS A 517 -15.00 -8.08 9.87
CA HIS A 517 -14.81 -8.48 11.26
C HIS A 517 -15.94 -9.36 11.79
N GLY A 518 -17.15 -9.22 11.23
CA GLY A 518 -18.28 -10.08 11.58
C GLY A 518 -18.14 -11.51 11.07
N LEU A 519 -17.58 -11.70 9.86
CA LEU A 519 -17.38 -13.03 9.27
C LEU A 519 -16.00 -13.62 9.54
N TYR A 520 -14.98 -12.77 9.67
CA TYR A 520 -13.57 -13.12 9.82
C TYR A 520 -12.94 -12.33 10.98
N PRO A 521 -13.20 -12.70 12.24
CA PRO A 521 -12.76 -11.92 13.41
C PRO A 521 -11.23 -11.78 13.57
N GLU A 522 -10.47 -12.70 12.96
CA GLU A 522 -9.00 -12.66 12.95
C GLU A 522 -8.45 -11.77 11.83
N ALA A 523 -9.29 -11.35 10.87
CA ALA A 523 -8.86 -10.53 9.75
C ALA A 523 -8.40 -9.15 10.22
N ILE A 524 -7.49 -8.56 9.45
CA ILE A 524 -6.86 -7.29 9.78
C ILE A 524 -7.19 -6.26 8.71
N THR A 525 -7.75 -5.11 9.09
CA THR A 525 -7.96 -4.00 8.15
C THR A 525 -7.10 -2.79 8.51
N ILE A 526 -6.28 -2.36 7.55
CA ILE A 526 -5.41 -1.18 7.63
C ILE A 526 -5.96 -0.13 6.68
N GLY A 527 -6.11 1.12 7.15
CA GLY A 527 -6.49 2.23 6.29
C GLY A 527 -5.31 3.14 5.95
N GLU A 528 -5.12 3.42 4.67
CA GLU A 528 -4.23 4.47 4.18
C GLU A 528 -4.97 5.82 4.23
N ASP A 529 -4.82 6.52 5.36
CA ASP A 529 -5.40 7.84 5.57
C ASP A 529 -4.32 8.82 6.04
N VAL A 530 -4.05 9.85 5.23
CA VAL A 530 -3.12 10.93 5.58
C VAL A 530 -3.78 11.99 6.46
N SER A 531 -5.12 12.09 6.47
CA SER A 531 -5.83 13.20 7.13
C SER A 531 -5.73 13.19 8.65
N GLY A 532 -5.73 12.01 9.28
CA GLY A 532 -5.79 11.91 10.74
C GLY A 532 -7.21 11.87 11.30
N MET A 533 -8.20 11.40 10.51
CA MET A 533 -9.60 11.42 10.91
C MET A 533 -9.81 10.75 12.29
N PRO A 534 -10.44 11.41 13.27
CA PRO A 534 -10.78 10.78 14.55
C PRO A 534 -11.81 9.66 14.38
N THR A 535 -11.78 8.65 15.26
CA THR A 535 -12.70 7.49 15.27
C THR A 535 -12.48 6.51 14.10
N PHE A 536 -11.35 6.63 13.41
CA PHE A 536 -11.04 5.85 12.22
C PHE A 536 -10.75 4.40 12.56
N ALA A 537 -9.83 4.17 13.50
CA ALA A 537 -9.43 2.84 13.94
C ALA A 537 -10.13 2.43 15.24
N LEU A 538 -11.44 2.69 15.33
CA LEU A 538 -12.33 2.27 16.42
C LEU A 538 -13.47 1.38 15.87
N PRO A 539 -14.01 0.45 16.68
CA PRO A 539 -15.07 -0.45 16.24
C PRO A 539 -16.31 0.27 15.70
N VAL A 540 -16.95 -0.32 14.68
CA VAL A 540 -18.19 0.22 14.09
C VAL A 540 -19.31 0.28 15.13
N GLN A 541 -19.42 -0.74 15.98
CA GLN A 541 -20.45 -0.83 17.03
C GLN A 541 -20.36 0.33 18.04
N ASP A 542 -19.15 0.84 18.25
CA ASP A 542 -18.85 1.95 19.16
C ASP A 542 -19.07 3.33 18.50
N GLY A 543 -19.25 3.37 17.18
CA GLY A 543 -19.48 4.58 16.38
C GLY A 543 -18.30 4.96 15.46
N GLY A 544 -17.25 4.14 15.42
CA GLY A 544 -16.07 4.34 14.57
C GLY A 544 -16.26 3.87 13.11
N VAL A 545 -15.20 3.99 12.31
CA VAL A 545 -15.17 3.52 10.91
C VAL A 545 -14.88 2.02 10.82
N GLY A 546 -14.21 1.44 11.80
CA GLY A 546 -14.04 -0.01 11.93
C GLY A 546 -12.67 -0.57 11.52
N PHE A 547 -11.70 0.27 11.14
CA PHE A 547 -10.35 -0.19 10.85
C PHE A 547 -9.63 -0.68 12.12
N ASP A 548 -8.72 -1.64 11.98
CA ASP A 548 -7.84 -2.04 13.08
C ASP A 548 -6.65 -1.08 13.26
N TYR A 549 -6.10 -0.62 12.15
CA TYR A 549 -4.93 0.24 12.11
C TYR A 549 -5.10 1.33 11.06
N ARG A 550 -4.37 2.44 11.26
CA ARG A 550 -4.05 3.40 10.20
C ARG A 550 -2.56 3.42 9.92
N LEU A 551 -2.16 3.81 8.71
CA LEU A 551 -0.77 4.11 8.41
C LEU A 551 -0.33 5.43 9.09
N HIS A 552 0.86 5.44 9.70
CA HIS A 552 1.43 6.64 10.32
C HIS A 552 2.23 7.47 9.30
N MET A 553 1.53 8.04 8.32
CA MET A 553 2.12 8.60 7.11
C MET A 553 2.98 9.86 7.31
N ALA A 554 2.87 10.54 8.46
CA ALA A 554 3.68 11.73 8.76
C ALA A 554 5.16 11.41 9.11
N VAL A 555 5.47 10.15 9.44
CA VAL A 555 6.81 9.75 9.89
C VAL A 555 7.85 9.80 8.75
N PRO A 556 7.61 9.20 7.56
CA PRO A 556 8.52 9.33 6.43
C PRO A 556 8.79 10.78 6.02
N ASP A 557 7.76 11.62 5.96
CA ASP A 557 7.90 13.04 5.63
C ASP A 557 8.87 13.75 6.57
N LYS A 558 8.82 13.42 7.87
CA LYS A 558 9.74 14.00 8.85
C LYS A 558 11.18 13.54 8.63
N TRP A 559 11.40 12.27 8.27
CA TRP A 559 12.74 11.81 7.95
C TRP A 559 13.29 12.49 6.69
N ILE A 560 12.49 12.63 5.63
CA ILE A 560 12.89 13.35 4.42
C ILE A 560 13.19 14.83 4.74
N GLU A 561 12.37 15.49 5.55
CA GLU A 561 12.59 16.87 6.01
C GLU A 561 13.95 17.03 6.70
N LEU A 562 14.29 16.08 7.59
CA LEU A 562 15.54 16.10 8.35
C LEU A 562 16.76 15.74 7.49
N LEU A 563 16.63 14.77 6.57
CA LEU A 563 17.71 14.34 5.69
C LEU A 563 18.11 15.40 4.65
N LYS A 564 17.24 16.39 4.40
CA LYS A 564 17.55 17.61 3.61
C LYS A 564 18.34 18.65 4.40
N GLN A 565 18.51 18.46 5.72
CA GLN A 565 19.22 19.37 6.62
C GLN A 565 20.52 18.73 7.13
N SER A 566 21.32 19.48 7.87
CA SER A 566 22.52 18.97 8.52
C SER A 566 22.20 18.32 9.87
N ASP A 567 22.96 17.31 10.29
CA ASP A 567 22.71 16.55 11.53
C ASP A 567 22.65 17.46 12.77
N GLU A 568 23.39 18.57 12.77
CA GLU A 568 23.46 19.52 13.89
C GLU A 568 22.14 20.24 14.14
N SER A 569 21.34 20.46 13.09
CA SER A 569 20.08 21.19 13.17
C SER A 569 18.93 20.31 13.63
N TRP A 570 19.11 18.99 13.65
CA TRP A 570 18.05 18.05 14.02
C TRP A 570 17.58 18.31 15.45
N LYS A 571 16.27 18.49 15.59
CA LYS A 571 15.62 18.72 16.87
C LYS A 571 15.10 17.40 17.43
N MET A 572 15.65 16.96 18.56
CA MET A 572 15.28 15.69 19.17
C MET A 572 13.82 15.72 19.61
N GLY A 573 13.35 16.87 20.10
CA GLY A 573 11.96 17.09 20.44
C GLY A 573 11.00 16.94 19.27
N ASP A 574 11.39 17.38 18.07
CA ASP A 574 10.55 17.27 16.87
C ASP A 574 10.45 15.81 16.40
N ILE A 575 11.56 15.06 16.43
CA ILE A 575 11.56 13.62 16.11
C ILE A 575 10.61 12.88 17.06
N VAL A 576 10.77 13.08 18.37
CA VAL A 576 9.92 12.45 19.38
C VAL A 576 8.46 12.89 19.20
N HIS A 577 8.22 14.18 18.95
CA HIS A 577 6.87 14.68 18.73
C HIS A 577 6.21 13.99 17.54
N THR A 578 6.84 13.94 16.37
CA THR A 578 6.25 13.27 15.19
C THR A 578 5.97 11.79 15.45
N LEU A 579 6.89 11.04 16.06
CA LEU A 579 6.70 9.61 16.31
C LEU A 579 5.56 9.33 17.32
N THR A 580 5.36 10.23 18.28
CA THR A 580 4.42 10.02 19.39
C THR A 580 3.10 10.78 19.27
N ASN A 581 2.99 11.75 18.35
CA ASN A 581 1.80 12.55 18.14
C ASN A 581 0.71 11.77 17.39
N ARG A 582 0.08 10.84 18.13
CA ARG A 582 -0.94 9.94 17.65
C ARG A 582 -2.12 9.90 18.62
N ARG A 583 -3.25 9.37 18.16
CA ARG A 583 -4.43 9.18 19.00
C ARG A 583 -4.22 7.92 19.85
N TRP A 584 -4.19 8.09 21.17
CA TRP A 584 -3.84 7.02 22.12
C TRP A 584 -4.65 5.72 21.95
N SER A 585 -5.95 5.82 21.66
CA SER A 585 -6.84 4.66 21.56
C SER A 585 -6.98 4.07 20.16
N GLU A 586 -6.20 4.55 19.19
CA GLU A 586 -6.29 4.14 17.78
C GLU A 586 -4.91 3.67 17.31
N LYS A 587 -4.80 2.40 16.90
CA LYS A 587 -3.51 1.79 16.58
C LYS A 587 -2.98 2.31 15.25
N CYS A 588 -1.66 2.46 15.17
CA CYS A 588 -0.97 2.85 13.94
C CYS A 588 0.07 1.81 13.52
N VAL A 589 0.17 1.55 12.21
CA VAL A 589 1.33 0.92 11.60
C VAL A 589 2.31 2.03 11.18
N THR A 590 3.53 1.98 11.69
CA THR A 590 4.58 2.96 11.42
C THR A 590 5.67 2.41 10.52
N TYR A 591 6.34 3.27 9.78
CA TYR A 591 7.40 2.93 8.85
C TYR A 591 8.28 4.16 8.62
N ALA A 592 9.56 3.93 8.33
CA ALA A 592 10.52 5.01 8.15
C ALA A 592 10.47 5.59 6.73
N GLU A 593 10.19 4.75 5.75
CA GLU A 593 10.05 5.05 4.32
C GLU A 593 9.09 4.03 3.71
N SER A 594 8.28 4.42 2.73
CA SER A 594 7.35 3.54 1.99
C SER A 594 7.83 3.31 0.56
N HIS A 595 6.99 2.60 -0.20
CA HIS A 595 7.13 2.49 -1.64
C HIS A 595 7.13 3.85 -2.37
N ASP A 596 6.43 4.89 -1.86
CA ASP A 596 6.40 6.22 -2.49
C ASP A 596 7.79 6.86 -2.56
N GLN A 597 8.54 6.82 -1.45
CA GLN A 597 9.92 7.35 -1.42
C GLN A 597 10.90 6.48 -2.22
N ALA A 598 10.53 5.23 -2.49
CA ALA A 598 11.34 4.36 -3.33
C ALA A 598 11.11 4.60 -4.83
N LEU A 599 10.03 5.28 -5.25
CA LEU A 599 9.72 5.57 -6.65
C LEU A 599 10.58 6.70 -7.24
N VAL A 600 10.69 6.71 -8.57
CA VAL A 600 11.37 7.75 -9.33
C VAL A 600 10.80 9.13 -9.01
N GLY A 601 11.68 10.07 -8.65
CA GLY A 601 11.29 11.42 -8.23
C GLY A 601 11.54 11.69 -6.75
N ASP A 602 11.83 10.67 -5.95
CA ASP A 602 12.38 10.80 -4.59
C ASP A 602 13.63 9.90 -4.43
N LYS A 603 14.14 9.79 -3.21
CA LYS A 603 15.27 8.94 -2.83
C LYS A 603 14.91 8.10 -1.61
N THR A 604 15.39 6.85 -1.57
CA THR A 604 15.37 6.03 -0.35
C THR A 604 16.19 6.71 0.75
N ILE A 605 15.94 6.38 2.02
CA ILE A 605 16.74 6.88 3.15
C ILE A 605 18.22 6.56 2.96
N ALA A 606 18.53 5.35 2.48
CA ALA A 606 19.90 4.96 2.16
C ALA A 606 20.53 5.89 1.12
N PHE A 607 19.80 6.21 0.05
CA PHE A 607 20.31 7.06 -1.03
C PHE A 607 20.35 8.55 -0.63
N TRP A 608 19.46 9.02 0.25
CA TRP A 608 19.60 10.33 0.91
C TRP A 608 20.87 10.44 1.76
N LEU A 609 21.24 9.36 2.44
CA LEU A 609 22.36 9.35 3.38
C LEU A 609 23.73 9.16 2.71
N MET A 610 23.79 8.34 1.66
CA MET A 610 25.05 7.86 1.08
C MET A 610 25.22 8.22 -0.41
N ASP A 611 24.13 8.50 -1.12
CA ASP A 611 24.12 8.89 -2.55
C ASP A 611 25.06 8.01 -3.39
N LYS A 612 25.86 8.59 -4.29
CA LYS A 612 26.77 7.87 -5.18
C LYS A 612 27.90 7.10 -4.48
N ASP A 613 28.24 7.42 -3.23
CA ASP A 613 29.28 6.67 -2.52
C ASP A 613 28.87 5.20 -2.35
N MET A 614 27.56 4.89 -2.40
CA MET A 614 27.05 3.52 -2.35
C MET A 614 27.63 2.63 -3.45
N TYR A 615 27.97 3.18 -4.61
CA TYR A 615 28.46 2.38 -5.75
C TYR A 615 29.92 1.95 -5.58
N ASP A 616 30.74 2.78 -4.92
CA ASP A 616 32.20 2.60 -4.88
C ASP A 616 32.73 2.12 -3.51
N PHE A 617 31.98 2.38 -2.43
CA PHE A 617 32.47 2.23 -1.04
C PHE A 617 31.64 1.26 -0.18
N MET A 618 30.72 0.52 -0.77
CA MET A 618 29.98 -0.54 -0.08
C MET A 618 30.74 -1.86 0.01
N ALA A 619 31.90 -2.00 -0.63
CA ALA A 619 32.75 -3.18 -0.47
C ALA A 619 33.50 -3.18 0.87
N LEU A 620 33.68 -4.37 1.47
CA LEU A 620 34.44 -4.55 2.72
C LEU A 620 35.96 -4.53 2.52
N ASP A 621 36.43 -4.72 1.29
CA ASP A 621 37.85 -4.78 0.92
C ASP A 621 38.59 -3.43 1.01
N ARG A 622 37.84 -2.35 1.23
CA ARG A 622 38.34 -0.98 1.32
C ARG A 622 37.70 -0.26 2.52
N PRO A 623 38.37 0.76 3.06
CA PRO A 623 37.78 1.61 4.08
C PRO A 623 36.49 2.27 3.59
N ALA A 624 35.49 2.34 4.46
CA ALA A 624 34.31 3.15 4.24
C ALA A 624 34.68 4.64 4.25
N THR A 625 33.93 5.47 3.51
CA THR A 625 34.01 6.92 3.66
C THR A 625 33.23 7.35 4.92
N PRO A 626 33.50 8.54 5.48
CA PRO A 626 32.69 9.08 6.57
C PRO A 626 31.19 9.18 6.23
N SER A 627 30.85 9.35 4.94
CA SER A 627 29.46 9.35 4.45
C SER A 627 28.82 7.96 4.55
N ILE A 628 29.55 6.89 4.19
CA ILE A 628 29.07 5.51 4.33
C ILE A 628 28.92 5.14 5.81
N ASP A 629 29.90 5.46 6.65
CA ASP A 629 29.81 5.20 8.10
C ASP A 629 28.61 5.93 8.73
N ARG A 630 28.42 7.21 8.38
CA ARG A 630 27.24 7.99 8.77
C ARG A 630 25.96 7.33 8.29
N GLY A 631 25.90 6.94 7.03
CA GLY A 631 24.68 6.42 6.40
C GLY A 631 24.25 5.09 6.98
N ILE A 632 25.17 4.14 7.16
CA ILE A 632 24.88 2.85 7.79
C ILE A 632 24.40 3.04 9.23
N ALA A 633 25.04 3.92 10.01
CA ALA A 633 24.64 4.19 11.38
C ALA A 633 23.24 4.81 11.46
N LEU A 634 22.99 5.88 10.69
CA LEU A 634 21.70 6.58 10.73
C LEU A 634 20.56 5.75 10.13
N HIS A 635 20.80 4.93 9.10
CA HIS A 635 19.78 4.01 8.56
C HIS A 635 19.25 3.07 9.64
N LYS A 636 20.15 2.42 10.40
CA LYS A 636 19.80 1.56 11.54
C LYS A 636 19.06 2.32 12.63
N MET A 637 19.56 3.49 13.02
CA MET A 637 18.97 4.31 14.09
C MET A 637 17.57 4.80 13.73
N ILE A 638 17.37 5.31 12.51
CA ILE A 638 16.07 5.81 12.03
C ILE A 638 15.04 4.69 12.03
N ARG A 639 15.40 3.49 11.57
CA ARG A 639 14.49 2.35 11.54
C ARG A 639 14.11 1.88 12.94
N LEU A 640 15.09 1.74 13.84
CA LEU A 640 14.82 1.30 15.21
C LEU A 640 14.01 2.31 16.02
N ILE A 641 14.30 3.62 15.93
CA ILE A 641 13.52 4.62 16.67
C ILE A 641 12.10 4.71 16.14
N THR A 642 11.92 4.55 14.82
CA THR A 642 10.60 4.50 14.19
C THR A 642 9.80 3.31 14.72
N MET A 643 10.38 2.10 14.73
CA MET A 643 9.72 0.93 15.31
C MET A 643 9.45 1.07 16.82
N GLY A 644 10.39 1.66 17.57
CA GLY A 644 10.33 1.80 19.02
C GLY A 644 9.31 2.80 19.54
N LEU A 645 9.05 3.90 18.82
CA LEU A 645 8.17 4.99 19.28
C LEU A 645 6.96 5.26 18.36
N GLY A 646 7.03 4.82 17.10
CA GLY A 646 6.15 5.32 16.03
C GLY A 646 4.78 4.67 15.94
N GLY A 647 4.55 3.48 16.52
CA GLY A 647 3.34 2.70 16.26
C GLY A 647 3.18 1.44 17.12
N GLU A 648 2.05 0.77 16.92
CA GLU A 648 1.71 -0.55 17.47
C GLU A 648 1.93 -1.68 16.43
N GLY A 649 2.38 -1.31 15.22
CA GLY A 649 2.86 -2.19 14.18
C GLY A 649 3.96 -1.50 13.38
N TYR A 650 4.82 -2.29 12.72
CA TYR A 650 5.93 -1.83 11.90
C TYR A 650 5.77 -2.34 10.46
N LEU A 651 6.11 -1.50 9.48
CA LEU A 651 6.14 -1.85 8.06
C LEU A 651 7.50 -1.53 7.44
N ASN A 652 7.95 -2.40 6.55
CA ASN A 652 9.12 -2.23 5.72
C ASN A 652 8.81 -2.59 4.26
N PHE A 653 9.15 -1.71 3.32
CA PHE A 653 9.04 -2.00 1.90
C PHE A 653 10.27 -2.75 1.35
N MET A 654 10.03 -3.73 0.48
CA MET A 654 11.04 -4.67 -0.03
C MET A 654 12.32 -4.01 -0.57
N GLY A 655 13.44 -4.35 0.05
CA GLY A 655 14.77 -3.83 -0.26
C GLY A 655 15.26 -2.76 0.72
N ASN A 656 14.35 -1.99 1.33
CA ASN A 656 14.73 -0.92 2.24
C ASN A 656 15.37 -1.46 3.52
N GLU A 657 15.15 -2.74 3.85
CA GLU A 657 15.69 -3.37 5.04
C GLU A 657 17.21 -3.48 5.06
N PHE A 658 17.83 -3.53 3.88
CA PHE A 658 19.27 -3.53 3.73
C PHE A 658 19.79 -2.26 3.06
N GLY A 659 18.95 -1.22 2.94
CA GLY A 659 19.33 0.02 2.27
C GLY A 659 19.61 -0.19 0.79
N HIS A 660 18.67 -0.80 0.05
CA HIS A 660 18.77 -0.98 -1.40
C HIS A 660 19.12 0.36 -2.09
N PRO A 661 20.13 0.38 -2.98
CA PRO A 661 20.55 1.61 -3.66
C PRO A 661 19.53 2.06 -4.72
N GLU A 662 19.80 3.18 -5.38
CA GLU A 662 19.02 3.69 -6.51
C GLU A 662 17.55 4.01 -6.12
N TRP A 663 16.62 3.80 -7.06
CA TRP A 663 15.18 4.01 -6.93
C TRP A 663 14.43 2.98 -7.78
N ILE A 664 13.11 3.01 -7.74
CA ILE A 664 12.19 2.20 -8.53
C ILE A 664 11.64 3.03 -9.68
N ASP A 665 11.75 2.52 -10.89
CA ASP A 665 11.08 3.11 -12.05
C ASP A 665 10.47 1.99 -12.89
N PHE A 666 9.19 2.14 -13.21
CA PHE A 666 8.43 1.18 -14.01
C PHE A 666 8.65 1.43 -15.50
N PRO A 667 8.56 0.40 -16.34
CA PRO A 667 8.56 0.57 -17.79
C PRO A 667 7.48 1.56 -18.23
N ARG A 668 7.88 2.67 -18.84
CA ARG A 668 6.95 3.72 -19.27
C ARG A 668 7.40 4.44 -20.52
N ALA A 669 6.42 4.74 -21.35
CA ALA A 669 6.55 5.63 -22.50
C ALA A 669 6.60 7.11 -22.05
N PRO A 670 7.06 8.02 -22.92
CA PRO A 670 6.96 9.45 -22.68
C PRO A 670 5.51 9.90 -22.51
N GLN A 671 5.29 10.86 -21.61
CA GLN A 671 3.97 11.41 -21.31
C GLN A 671 3.94 12.91 -21.55
N VAL A 672 2.77 13.44 -21.92
CA VAL A 672 2.51 14.88 -21.95
C VAL A 672 1.37 15.16 -20.99
N LEU A 673 1.64 15.92 -19.95
CA LEU A 673 0.63 16.29 -18.97
C LEU A 673 -0.42 17.23 -19.59
N PRO A 674 -1.63 17.34 -19.00
CA PRO A 674 -2.67 18.25 -19.48
C PRO A 674 -2.25 19.73 -19.57
N ASN A 675 -1.25 20.14 -18.78
CA ASN A 675 -0.66 21.48 -18.82
C ASN A 675 0.42 21.66 -19.91
N GLY A 676 0.64 20.65 -20.76
CA GLY A 676 1.63 20.64 -21.84
C GLY A 676 3.05 20.25 -21.41
N LYS A 677 3.30 19.95 -20.12
CA LYS A 677 4.62 19.50 -19.64
C LYS A 677 4.94 18.12 -20.19
N PHE A 678 6.04 18.01 -20.92
CA PHE A 678 6.59 16.73 -21.36
C PHE A 678 7.35 16.04 -20.22
N ILE A 679 7.05 14.78 -20.00
CA ILE A 679 7.77 13.89 -19.09
C ILE A 679 8.43 12.80 -19.95
N PRO A 680 9.77 12.76 -20.03
CA PRO A 680 10.44 11.72 -20.79
C PRO A 680 10.15 10.35 -20.18
N GLY A 681 9.91 9.35 -21.03
CA GLY A 681 9.82 7.94 -20.63
C GLY A 681 11.21 7.37 -20.30
N ASN A 682 11.26 6.07 -20.01
CA ASN A 682 12.51 5.36 -19.75
C ASN A 682 12.77 4.23 -20.78
N ASN A 683 12.25 4.40 -22.00
CA ASN A 683 12.33 3.42 -23.09
C ASN A 683 11.74 2.04 -22.71
N ASN A 684 10.70 2.01 -21.87
CA ASN A 684 10.09 0.79 -21.33
C ASN A 684 11.11 -0.11 -20.62
N SER A 685 12.07 0.49 -19.92
CA SER A 685 13.12 -0.24 -19.20
C SER A 685 12.59 -0.91 -17.93
N TYR A 686 13.06 -2.14 -17.69
CA TYR A 686 12.84 -2.87 -16.44
C TYR A 686 14.05 -2.79 -15.49
N ASP A 687 15.11 -2.05 -15.83
CA ASP A 687 16.35 -2.01 -15.04
C ASP A 687 16.16 -1.55 -13.59
N LYS A 688 15.22 -0.62 -13.36
CA LYS A 688 14.86 -0.15 -12.01
C LYS A 688 13.59 -0.81 -11.45
N CYS A 689 12.95 -1.69 -12.21
CA CYS A 689 11.77 -2.46 -11.80
C CYS A 689 12.18 -3.88 -11.35
N ARG A 690 13.15 -3.95 -10.42
CA ARG A 690 13.72 -5.19 -9.86
C ARG A 690 14.26 -4.95 -8.46
N ARG A 691 14.58 -6.01 -7.70
CA ARG A 691 15.27 -5.94 -6.39
C ARG A 691 16.57 -6.73 -6.40
N ARG A 692 17.67 -6.05 -6.08
CA ARG A 692 19.00 -6.65 -5.94
C ARG A 692 19.20 -7.25 -4.55
N PHE A 693 18.46 -8.32 -4.27
CA PHE A 693 18.59 -9.08 -3.02
C PHE A 693 20.00 -9.64 -2.82
N ASP A 694 20.69 -9.94 -3.93
CA ASP A 694 22.10 -10.34 -3.98
C ASP A 694 23.04 -9.35 -3.28
N LEU A 695 22.73 -8.04 -3.26
CA LEU A 695 23.56 -7.06 -2.56
C LEU A 695 23.50 -7.25 -1.03
N GLY A 696 22.31 -7.53 -0.49
CA GLY A 696 22.12 -7.79 0.94
C GLY A 696 22.67 -9.15 1.38
N ASP A 697 22.67 -10.13 0.48
CA ASP A 697 23.21 -11.49 0.73
C ASP A 697 24.73 -11.58 0.57
N ALA A 698 25.37 -10.61 -0.09
CA ALA A 698 26.80 -10.62 -0.34
C ALA A 698 27.63 -10.36 0.93
N ASP A 699 28.35 -11.39 1.37
CA ASP A 699 29.24 -11.38 2.53
C ASP A 699 30.40 -10.37 2.43
N TYR A 700 30.72 -9.91 1.22
CA TYR A 700 31.79 -8.95 0.93
C TYR A 700 31.28 -7.51 0.78
N LEU A 701 29.97 -7.27 0.97
CA LEU A 701 29.36 -5.93 0.92
C LEU A 701 28.76 -5.51 2.26
N ARG A 702 28.71 -4.20 2.49
CA ARG A 702 28.21 -3.56 3.72
C ARG A 702 26.70 -3.62 3.88
N TYR A 703 25.94 -3.87 2.80
CA TYR A 703 24.48 -4.03 2.85
C TYR A 703 24.06 -5.14 3.83
N ARG A 704 24.85 -6.22 3.92
CA ARG A 704 24.62 -7.33 4.84
C ARG A 704 24.53 -6.86 6.30
N GLY A 705 25.34 -5.89 6.72
CA GLY A 705 25.29 -5.36 8.09
C GLY A 705 23.95 -4.68 8.42
N MET A 706 23.36 -3.97 7.45
CA MET A 706 22.02 -3.37 7.60
C MET A 706 20.92 -4.44 7.60
N LEU A 707 21.03 -5.46 6.73
CA LEU A 707 20.12 -6.60 6.70
C LEU A 707 20.10 -7.37 8.03
N GLU A 708 21.29 -7.63 8.58
CA GLU A 708 21.49 -8.32 9.85
C GLU A 708 20.92 -7.51 11.03
N PHE A 709 21.06 -6.18 11.00
CA PHE A 709 20.44 -5.32 12.00
C PHE A 709 18.91 -5.34 11.91
N ASP A 710 18.34 -5.35 10.71
CA ASP A 710 16.89 -5.51 10.54
C ASP A 710 16.39 -6.80 11.18
N ARG A 711 17.05 -7.93 10.89
CA ARG A 711 16.70 -9.23 11.48
C ARG A 711 16.77 -9.20 13.02
N ALA A 712 17.80 -8.55 13.57
CA ALA A 712 17.95 -8.40 15.01
C ALA A 712 16.85 -7.51 15.62
N MET A 713 16.44 -6.45 14.91
CA MET A 713 15.34 -5.56 15.30
C MET A 713 13.99 -6.31 15.32
N GLN A 714 13.69 -7.11 14.30
CA GLN A 714 12.46 -7.93 14.28
C GLN A 714 12.47 -8.99 15.41
N SER A 715 13.62 -9.61 15.65
CA SER A 715 13.80 -10.59 16.73
C SER A 715 13.66 -9.97 18.13
N LEU A 716 14.10 -8.72 18.30
CA LEU A 716 13.93 -7.97 19.53
C LEU A 716 12.44 -7.78 19.86
N GLU A 717 11.63 -7.38 18.88
CA GLU A 717 10.19 -7.24 19.06
C GLU A 717 9.49 -8.58 19.30
N GLU A 718 9.87 -9.64 18.59
CA GLU A 718 9.30 -10.97 18.82
C GLU A 718 9.56 -11.45 20.26
N LYS A 719 10.75 -11.17 20.79
CA LYS A 719 11.13 -11.58 22.15
C LYS A 719 10.45 -10.75 23.24
N TYR A 720 10.36 -9.43 23.07
CA TYR A 720 9.94 -8.51 24.14
C TYR A 720 8.55 -7.91 23.96
N GLY A 721 7.95 -7.98 22.77
CA GLY A 721 6.61 -7.47 22.48
C GLY A 721 6.42 -6.00 22.83
N PHE A 722 7.41 -5.16 22.56
CA PHE A 722 7.47 -3.79 23.05
C PHE A 722 6.51 -2.86 22.28
N MET A 723 6.26 -3.08 20.99
CA MET A 723 5.40 -2.18 20.19
C MET A 723 3.99 -2.06 20.76
N THR A 724 3.44 -3.15 21.29
CA THR A 724 2.08 -3.19 21.88
C THR A 724 2.06 -3.08 23.40
N SER A 725 3.20 -2.80 24.04
CA SER A 725 3.24 -2.56 25.49
C SER A 725 2.50 -1.28 25.88
N ASP A 726 1.69 -1.36 26.93
CA ASP A 726 1.01 -0.22 27.56
C ASP A 726 2.00 0.78 28.17
N HIS A 727 3.17 0.30 28.63
CA HIS A 727 4.22 1.18 29.15
C HIS A 727 5.02 1.79 28.01
N GLN A 728 4.91 3.11 27.86
CA GLN A 728 5.76 3.96 27.03
C GLN A 728 6.12 5.22 27.83
N TYR A 729 7.41 5.55 27.93
CA TYR A 729 7.85 6.74 28.65
C TYR A 729 9.11 7.34 28.02
N ILE A 730 9.06 8.58 27.56
CA ILE A 730 10.23 9.28 27.02
C ILE A 730 10.86 10.08 28.15
N SER A 731 11.98 9.58 28.69
CA SER A 731 12.70 10.24 29.78
C SER A 731 13.56 11.40 29.28
N ARG A 732 14.18 11.29 28.10
CA ARG A 732 15.07 12.33 27.57
C ARG A 732 14.90 12.59 26.07
N LYS A 733 14.96 13.87 25.71
CA LYS A 733 15.03 14.42 24.35
C LYS A 733 15.95 15.64 24.35
N HIS A 734 17.23 15.39 24.59
CA HIS A 734 18.23 16.43 24.87
C HIS A 734 18.77 17.03 23.57
N GLU A 735 18.63 18.34 23.40
CA GLU A 735 18.94 19.02 22.14
C GLU A 735 20.45 19.23 21.93
N GLU A 736 21.18 19.63 22.96
CA GLU A 736 22.63 19.83 22.87
C GLU A 736 23.35 18.50 22.69
N ASP A 737 23.06 17.52 23.56
CA ASP A 737 23.67 16.20 23.48
C ASP A 737 23.18 15.35 22.30
N LYS A 738 22.08 15.74 21.65
CA LYS A 738 21.38 14.95 20.62
C LYS A 738 21.01 13.55 21.11
N MET A 739 20.55 13.46 22.36
CA MET A 739 20.21 12.20 23.02
C MET A 739 18.69 12.01 23.09
N ILE A 740 18.21 10.84 22.69
CA ILE A 740 16.83 10.41 22.92
C ILE A 740 16.86 9.14 23.77
N ILE A 741 16.15 9.15 24.88
CA ILE A 741 16.03 8.01 25.80
C ILE A 741 14.56 7.79 26.11
N PHE A 742 14.12 6.54 25.96
CA PHE A 742 12.76 6.14 26.30
C PHE A 742 12.67 4.69 26.77
N GLU A 743 11.58 4.38 27.44
CA GLU A 743 11.18 3.06 27.85
C GLU A 743 9.98 2.60 27.02
N LYS A 744 10.02 1.34 26.60
CA LYS A 744 8.89 0.66 25.95
C LYS A 744 8.83 -0.77 26.49
N GLY A 745 7.77 -1.08 27.23
CA GLY A 745 7.74 -2.28 28.07
C GLY A 745 8.84 -2.23 29.13
N ASP A 746 9.61 -3.30 29.25
CA ASP A 746 10.74 -3.36 30.19
C ASP A 746 12.07 -2.89 29.58
N LEU A 747 12.07 -2.55 28.29
CA LEU A 747 13.27 -2.14 27.57
C LEU A 747 13.55 -0.65 27.76
N VAL A 748 14.83 -0.31 27.90
CA VAL A 748 15.35 1.05 27.90
C VAL A 748 16.13 1.26 26.60
N PHE A 749 15.69 2.21 25.79
CA PHE A 749 16.30 2.57 24.52
C PHE A 749 17.14 3.84 24.69
N VAL A 750 18.37 3.82 24.19
CA VAL A 750 19.31 4.96 24.24
C VAL A 750 19.80 5.24 22.83
N PHE A 751 19.49 6.42 22.30
CA PHE A 751 19.91 6.91 20.99
C PHE A 751 20.82 8.12 21.13
N ASN A 752 22.01 8.06 20.54
CA ASN A 752 22.92 9.19 20.41
C ASN A 752 22.99 9.63 18.94
N PHE A 753 22.24 10.67 18.59
CA PHE A 753 22.24 11.28 17.27
C PHE A 753 23.37 12.32 17.09
N HIS A 754 24.23 12.53 18.08
CA HIS A 754 25.30 13.50 17.94
C HIS A 754 26.26 13.05 16.83
N TRP A 755 26.61 13.97 15.94
CA TRP A 755 27.43 13.73 14.75
C TRP A 755 28.93 13.48 15.04
N SER A 756 29.36 13.59 16.31
CA SER A 756 30.78 13.49 16.69
C SER A 756 31.01 13.11 18.16
N ASN A 757 30.21 13.64 19.09
CA ASN A 757 30.44 13.43 20.52
C ASN A 757 30.02 12.02 20.96
N SER A 758 30.91 11.39 21.72
CA SER A 758 30.65 10.15 22.45
C SER A 758 30.63 10.46 23.93
N TYR A 759 29.68 9.89 24.66
CA TYR A 759 29.48 10.19 26.07
C TYR A 759 29.90 9.02 26.95
N PHE A 760 30.76 9.30 27.93
CA PHE A 760 31.16 8.36 28.97
C PHE A 760 30.28 8.58 30.20
N ASP A 761 29.93 7.49 30.89
CA ASP A 761 29.11 7.49 32.10
C ASP A 761 27.78 8.25 32.00
N TYR A 762 27.19 8.29 30.79
CA TYR A 762 25.93 9.00 30.54
C TYR A 762 24.82 8.38 31.39
N ARG A 763 24.17 9.19 32.22
CA ARG A 763 23.15 8.71 33.15
C ARG A 763 21.81 8.54 32.44
N VAL A 764 21.19 7.38 32.67
CA VAL A 764 19.93 6.96 32.04
C VAL A 764 18.94 6.62 33.14
N GLY A 765 17.78 7.29 33.17
CA GLY A 765 16.70 6.97 34.10
C GLY A 765 15.92 5.72 33.68
N CYS A 766 15.45 4.93 34.65
CA CYS A 766 14.67 3.71 34.41
C CYS A 766 13.64 3.43 35.53
N LEU A 767 12.58 2.67 35.21
CA LEU A 767 11.50 2.34 36.12
C LEU A 767 11.88 1.29 37.17
N LYS A 768 12.54 0.22 36.72
CA LYS A 768 12.79 -0.98 37.50
C LYS A 768 14.23 -0.93 38.02
N PRO A 769 14.45 -1.18 39.33
CA PRO A 769 15.80 -1.33 39.83
C PRO A 769 16.36 -2.70 39.42
N GLY A 770 17.66 -2.86 39.55
CA GLY A 770 18.36 -4.12 39.37
C GLY A 770 19.56 -3.97 38.45
N LYS A 771 19.70 -4.94 37.56
CA LYS A 771 20.79 -5.04 36.61
C LYS A 771 20.23 -4.99 35.20
N TYR A 772 20.85 -4.20 34.32
CA TYR A 772 20.53 -4.13 32.91
C TYR A 772 21.68 -4.70 32.07
N LYS A 773 21.31 -5.32 30.94
CA LYS A 773 22.24 -5.85 29.93
C LYS A 773 21.85 -5.37 28.55
N VAL A 774 22.83 -5.24 27.66
CA VAL A 774 22.62 -4.93 26.24
C VAL A 774 21.90 -6.10 25.57
N VAL A 775 20.82 -5.82 24.87
CA VAL A 775 20.04 -6.81 24.10
C VAL A 775 20.00 -6.49 22.61
N LEU A 776 20.31 -5.26 22.22
CA LEU A 776 20.60 -4.86 20.86
C LEU A 776 21.57 -3.68 20.87
N ASP A 777 22.60 -3.71 20.04
CA ASP A 777 23.61 -2.66 19.92
C ASP A 777 23.92 -2.43 18.44
N SER A 778 23.57 -1.27 17.91
CA SER A 778 23.83 -0.93 16.51
C SER A 778 25.33 -0.80 16.18
N ASP A 779 26.18 -0.58 17.18
CA ASP A 779 27.62 -0.43 17.00
C ASP A 779 28.34 -1.79 16.89
N ALA A 780 27.64 -2.92 17.03
CA ALA A 780 28.25 -4.22 16.87
C ALA A 780 28.85 -4.41 15.46
N GLY A 781 30.02 -5.06 15.37
CA GLY A 781 30.71 -5.29 14.10
C GLY A 781 29.89 -6.07 13.07
N LEU A 782 29.02 -6.98 13.53
CA LEU A 782 28.05 -7.71 12.68
C LEU A 782 27.16 -6.76 11.87
N PHE A 783 26.80 -5.62 12.45
CA PHE A 783 25.91 -4.63 11.83
C PHE A 783 26.69 -3.54 11.09
N GLY A 784 27.99 -3.70 10.90
CA GLY A 784 28.86 -2.67 10.32
C GLY A 784 29.17 -1.50 11.26
N GLY A 785 29.07 -1.71 12.58
CA GLY A 785 29.54 -0.74 13.58
C GLY A 785 30.99 -0.97 14.01
N PHE A 786 31.46 -0.18 14.98
CA PHE A 786 32.88 -0.17 15.40
C PHE A 786 33.21 -1.07 16.60
N GLY A 787 32.22 -1.77 17.17
CA GLY A 787 32.37 -2.74 18.25
C GLY A 787 32.84 -2.14 19.58
N ARG A 788 32.40 -0.91 19.90
CA ARG A 788 32.93 -0.16 21.06
C ARG A 788 32.19 -0.44 22.37
N ILE A 789 31.10 -1.21 22.33
CA ILE A 789 30.25 -1.51 23.50
C ILE A 789 30.46 -2.96 23.93
N HIS A 790 30.79 -3.18 25.20
CA HIS A 790 30.98 -4.52 25.75
C HIS A 790 29.65 -5.17 26.13
N HIS A 791 29.21 -6.18 25.39
CA HIS A 791 27.90 -6.84 25.61
C HIS A 791 27.80 -7.65 26.91
N THR A 792 28.94 -7.99 27.54
CA THR A 792 28.99 -8.68 28.84
C THR A 792 28.95 -7.73 30.03
N ALA A 793 29.04 -6.42 29.80
CA ALA A 793 28.98 -5.44 30.87
C ALA A 793 27.61 -5.47 31.57
N GLU A 794 27.65 -5.38 32.90
CA GLU A 794 26.45 -5.31 33.73
C GLU A 794 26.24 -3.86 34.19
N HIS A 795 25.05 -3.32 33.90
CA HIS A 795 24.69 -1.95 34.25
C HIS A 795 23.80 -1.97 35.50
N PHE A 796 24.37 -1.61 36.65
CA PHE A 796 23.65 -1.62 37.92
C PHE A 796 22.89 -0.30 38.13
N THR A 797 21.63 -0.40 38.51
CA THR A 797 20.84 0.78 38.88
C THR A 797 21.23 1.29 40.26
N ALA A 798 21.30 2.60 40.42
CA ALA A 798 21.34 3.27 41.72
C ALA A 798 19.94 3.81 42.07
N ASP A 799 19.65 3.89 43.38
CA ASP A 799 18.50 4.62 43.93
C ASP A 799 18.75 6.13 43.83
N CYS A 800 18.73 6.60 42.59
CA CYS A 800 19.03 7.97 42.22
C CYS A 800 18.07 8.38 41.12
N SER A 801 17.11 9.22 41.50
CA SER A 801 16.13 9.76 40.57
C SER A 801 16.81 10.57 39.47
N HIS A 802 16.48 10.27 38.22
CA HIS A 802 16.97 11.00 37.04
C HIS A 802 15.88 11.06 35.98
N ASP A 803 15.69 12.23 35.35
CA ASP A 803 14.70 12.46 34.28
C ASP A 803 13.29 11.92 34.63
N ASN A 804 12.82 12.19 35.85
CA ASN A 804 11.53 11.73 36.40
C ASN A 804 11.36 10.20 36.48
N ARG A 805 12.47 9.47 36.55
CA ARG A 805 12.50 8.03 36.83
C ARG A 805 13.09 7.77 38.21
N PRO A 806 12.59 6.77 38.95
CA PRO A 806 13.02 6.52 40.32
C PRO A 806 14.47 6.01 40.42
N TYR A 807 14.94 5.25 39.43
CA TYR A 807 16.28 4.68 39.40
C TYR A 807 17.05 5.17 38.18
N SER A 808 18.38 5.02 38.21
CA SER A 808 19.22 5.30 37.05
C SER A 808 20.46 4.42 37.00
N PHE A 809 21.00 4.21 35.80
CA PHE A 809 22.30 3.57 35.57
C PHE A 809 23.13 4.39 34.57
N SER A 810 24.43 4.11 34.49
CA SER A 810 25.35 4.78 33.56
C SER A 810 25.66 3.91 32.35
N VAL A 811 25.79 4.54 31.19
CA VAL A 811 26.14 3.89 29.92
C VAL A 811 27.27 4.62 29.22
N TYR A 812 28.04 3.89 28.42
CA TYR A 812 28.87 4.47 27.38
C TYR A 812 28.04 4.58 26.09
N SER A 813 27.97 5.78 25.51
CA SER A 813 27.12 6.08 24.35
C SER A 813 27.95 6.70 23.23
N PRO A 814 28.51 5.89 22.31
CA PRO A 814 29.26 6.41 21.17
C PRO A 814 28.39 7.26 20.22
N SER A 815 29.01 8.20 19.51
CA SER A 815 28.35 8.99 18.47
C SER A 815 27.68 8.10 17.42
N ARG A 816 26.46 8.48 17.00
CA ARG A 816 25.63 7.77 16.02
C ARG A 816 25.42 6.29 16.36
N THR A 817 24.91 6.03 17.55
CA THR A 817 24.56 4.67 17.99
C THR A 817 23.17 4.62 18.61
N CYS A 818 22.53 3.47 18.50
CA CYS A 818 21.38 3.10 19.31
C CYS A 818 21.62 1.76 20.03
N VAL A 819 21.30 1.75 21.32
CA VAL A 819 21.49 0.59 22.19
C VAL A 819 20.23 0.37 23.00
N VAL A 820 19.81 -0.88 23.09
CA VAL A 820 18.64 -1.32 23.85
C VAL A 820 19.11 -2.17 25.01
N TYR A 821 18.62 -1.84 26.19
CA TYR A 821 18.92 -2.52 27.43
C TYR A 821 17.66 -3.19 27.98
N ALA A 822 17.80 -4.40 28.52
CA ALA A 822 16.74 -5.09 29.24
C ALA A 822 17.20 -5.42 30.67
N PRO A 823 16.28 -5.55 31.64
CA PRO A 823 16.58 -6.14 32.93
C PRO A 823 17.19 -7.53 32.74
N ALA A 824 18.31 -7.79 33.39
CA ALA A 824 18.90 -9.12 33.45
C ALA A 824 18.04 -10.00 34.36
N GLU A 825 17.73 -11.21 33.87
CA GLU A 825 17.13 -12.28 34.68
C GLU A 825 17.99 -12.65 35.89
#